data_AF-A0A381F5P2-F1
#
_entry.id   AF-A0A381F5P2-F1
#
_cell.length_a   1.000
_cell.length_b   1.000
_cell.length_c   1.000
_cell.angle_alpha   90.00
_cell.angle_beta   90.00
_cell.angle_gamma   90.00
#
_symmetry.space_group_name_H-M   'P 1'
#
loop_
_entity.id
_entity.type
_entity.pdbx_description
1 polymer ?
#
loop_
_entity_poly.entity_id
_entity_poly.type
_entity_poly.pdbx_seq_one_letter_code
_entity_poly.pdbx_strand_id
1 'polypeptide(L)'
;MNKKYFYSIAAAFCFFSAEAQDLLKSKNNFSKSEYSALNIKTDTLGDKFPDKSNGTTERVAAKDWMKAPNSYIFEPSQANDGIYIPVKKAYAMWAGYKFLGYSIIPDGIVTADVLWEDNHGLIRSGLNYALEIEGAGENAKIKVPVNKSKEGNAVVVFRVNGEIFWSWHIWVTDDPTNGSAYKSFAGVKREKSDGTIEVIPDAEWKWMDRNLGALSNSITADDWNKNGGLLYQWGRKDPIPPLVYRGNDLYEVSGSIGRVRHRGAKNFNNAVNFDNLRQFVLLSNATVDNNIKLSVKNPLSLIYVNKDDNSGPAYYNNNANLMINWFGRTVAFTDSRLTELNLWSDNSRGRLNTDYTSDASSAPYRNKSSFDPCPNGWRIPSMLVANLASGGYVDNIRVDFSPFGTRTNMGKNAFESNGYHIIKPNDNNVPAFMTGFKLFTNIGFDLSNVGGNNMGIFPGTGQIAINAQGGQYTDQHHVGLWTSTMTRFYDTTPAVSTRMLYMIPEKYQGDTPDPANPTIKGRYWYMPLSTAKTSDANACRCIKDPLYQLNDYDFPTEYISPVTEYTVGLDNPNSYQVVKSAASSIVEIPVTKAFSAQSQLLNNADVLNASSFNNLKANVLWTTNTALINTVNIVNPSPGSLADLSTSKIVVNLAPNQSGNAVVTLHNGSITNPVYWSWHIWVTDTPIESTIYTTEMPNAVATNYVNYVPKGDVLKTEFMDRNLGAVDAFPLVANPLAPTVQEYSKINASTGLQYQWGRKDPIPSFQYADRTSYNIFLGSVNSNGAIAYTTLGAVTYNDMSGNYIVPYNTYTNASNANVVANDKVNEKVSKVLSYSVQNPLVYMIPSSFAPYNSAIPNYTNGTDWLLNEPNVADDRWGRGGKKSPFDPCPEGWRIPDLTGVAIVTNRDFGLSPWYKIDKKVATSYSLVTDYSGVQVKNSSNASVGFIFNNASYAIGNYPNAGSRGFRSVMANQTPVGTYGVNNFQYSGVWTAALNSNYIGRPINILFDSSSSANRFMAFHDNNDPYFGMNCRCVKIKYDQNGNEEGPIPAIPVTSGSNVKASNVFTKDDISVKIKENKITLFPNPVQNLLYIKATDDKDYYYQIYSATGQLVKAGKFENNFTDVSGLVSGVYLVRINNSETVVKIVKK
;
A
#
# COMPACT_ATOMS: atom_id res chain seq x y z
N MET A 1 57.76 -1.37 40.55
CA MET A 1 58.68 -0.36 39.97
C MET A 1 57.83 0.64 39.18
N ASN A 2 58.10 1.95 39.09
CA ASN A 2 58.91 2.92 39.87
C ASN A 2 58.24 4.30 39.56
N LYS A 3 58.07 5.27 40.46
CA LYS A 3 58.98 5.87 41.47
C LYS A 3 58.13 6.29 42.71
N LYS A 4 58.48 5.93 43.96
CA LYS A 4 59.34 6.65 44.95
C LYS A 4 58.69 7.91 45.57
N TYR A 5 58.70 8.19 46.88
CA TYR A 5 59.26 7.52 48.09
C TYR A 5 58.44 7.85 49.38
N PHE A 6 58.41 6.90 50.34
CA PHE A 6 58.49 6.97 51.83
C PHE A 6 58.25 8.32 52.58
N TYR A 7 57.60 8.33 53.76
CA TYR A 7 58.07 7.70 55.03
C TYR A 7 56.95 7.16 55.97
N SER A 8 57.33 6.57 57.11
CA SER A 8 56.46 5.77 58.02
C SER A 8 56.68 6.03 59.52
N ILE A 9 55.60 5.92 60.34
CA ILE A 9 55.55 5.67 61.81
C ILE A 9 54.21 4.91 62.03
N ALA A 10 54.12 3.63 62.45
CA ALA A 10 54.23 3.02 63.80
C ALA A 10 53.24 3.63 64.85
N ALA A 11 52.50 2.92 65.73
CA ALA A 11 52.16 1.48 65.94
C ALA A 11 50.74 1.43 66.62
N ALA A 12 50.20 0.47 67.41
CA ALA A 12 50.68 -0.78 68.04
C ALA A 12 49.49 -1.71 68.52
N PHE A 13 49.81 -2.79 69.26
CA PHE A 13 49.04 -3.69 70.16
C PHE A 13 47.56 -3.37 70.52
N CYS A 14 46.55 -4.28 70.51
CA CYS A 14 46.35 -5.70 70.94
C CYS A 14 45.69 -5.85 72.34
N PHE A 15 44.57 -6.59 72.47
CA PHE A 15 44.40 -7.86 73.26
C PHE A 15 42.95 -8.43 73.29
N PHE A 16 42.80 -9.66 73.82
CA PHE A 16 41.68 -10.62 73.68
C PHE A 16 40.66 -10.67 74.85
N SER A 17 39.40 -11.06 74.56
CA SER A 17 38.60 -12.15 75.20
C SER A 17 37.17 -12.20 74.57
N ALA A 18 36.42 -13.29 74.35
CA ALA A 18 36.22 -14.61 75.00
C ALA A 18 35.41 -14.55 76.32
N GLU A 19 34.37 -15.37 76.61
CA GLU A 19 33.65 -16.40 75.83
C GLU A 19 32.27 -16.76 76.46
N ALA A 20 31.44 -17.57 75.77
CA ALA A 20 30.38 -18.52 76.22
C ALA A 20 29.62 -18.33 77.57
N GLN A 21 28.28 -18.15 77.60
CA GLN A 21 27.16 -19.15 77.58
C GLN A 21 26.64 -19.72 78.92
N ASP A 22 25.37 -19.42 79.25
CA ASP A 22 24.34 -20.28 79.89
C ASP A 22 23.03 -19.44 79.94
N LEU A 23 21.75 -19.88 79.97
CA LEU A 23 20.94 -21.04 79.60
C LEU A 23 19.75 -21.17 80.60
N LEU A 24 18.51 -21.04 80.09
CA LEU A 24 17.28 -21.74 80.55
C LEU A 24 16.59 -21.43 81.91
N LYS A 25 15.49 -20.65 81.91
CA LYS A 25 14.05 -21.14 81.94
C LYS A 25 13.00 -20.21 82.58
N SER A 26 12.06 -19.69 81.76
CA SER A 26 10.58 -19.74 81.92
C SER A 26 9.94 -18.91 80.78
N LYS A 27 9.18 -19.46 79.83
CA LYS A 27 7.74 -19.80 79.86
C LYS A 27 6.83 -18.63 80.29
N ASN A 28 5.77 -18.23 79.56
CA ASN A 28 5.14 -18.81 78.36
C ASN A 28 4.24 -17.79 77.60
N ASN A 29 3.88 -18.09 76.33
CA ASN A 29 2.85 -17.46 75.48
C ASN A 29 3.14 -15.99 75.02
N PHE A 30 2.89 -15.54 73.78
CA PHE A 30 2.05 -16.01 72.66
C PHE A 30 2.62 -15.58 71.28
N SER A 31 2.18 -16.24 70.19
CA SER A 31 2.20 -15.80 68.77
C SER A 31 3.51 -15.43 68.05
N LYS A 32 3.84 -16.26 67.04
CA LYS A 32 4.80 -16.08 65.94
C LYS A 32 4.90 -14.66 65.33
N SER A 33 6.13 -14.19 65.07
CA SER A 33 6.42 -13.22 63.99
C SER A 33 7.91 -13.18 63.60
N GLU A 34 8.33 -13.99 62.62
CA GLU A 34 9.64 -13.80 61.97
C GLU A 34 9.70 -14.48 60.59
N TYR A 35 9.18 -13.82 59.54
CA TYR A 35 9.32 -14.27 58.14
C TYR A 35 9.10 -13.13 57.11
N SER A 36 9.50 -11.90 57.43
CA SER A 36 9.28 -10.72 56.55
C SER A 36 10.29 -9.59 56.79
N ALA A 37 11.49 -9.69 56.21
CA ALA A 37 12.55 -8.67 56.34
C ALA A 37 13.40 -8.48 55.06
N LEU A 38 12.78 -8.62 53.87
CA LEU A 38 13.50 -8.40 52.60
C LEU A 38 12.55 -7.96 51.45
N ASN A 39 11.94 -6.78 51.62
CA ASN A 39 11.25 -6.03 50.57
C ASN A 39 11.17 -4.54 50.95
N ILE A 40 10.83 -3.68 49.98
CA ILE A 40 10.70 -2.21 50.11
C ILE A 40 12.04 -1.48 50.34
N LYS A 41 12.71 -1.17 49.22
CA LYS A 41 13.22 0.19 48.98
C LYS A 41 12.53 0.72 47.73
N THR A 42 11.38 1.34 47.92
CA THR A 42 10.68 2.12 46.89
C THR A 42 11.36 3.46 46.66
N ASP A 43 11.09 4.04 45.50
CA ASP A 43 11.65 5.31 45.03
C ASP A 43 11.33 6.48 45.98
N THR A 44 12.27 7.40 46.14
CA THR A 44 12.11 8.63 46.94
C THR A 44 12.78 9.82 46.24
N LEU A 45 12.17 10.26 45.13
CA LEU A 45 12.46 11.54 44.47
C LEU A 45 11.26 12.49 44.60
N GLY A 46 10.92 12.80 45.85
CA GLY A 46 10.03 13.89 46.24
C GLY A 46 10.74 14.87 47.19
N ASP A 47 10.13 16.04 47.37
CA ASP A 47 10.45 17.06 48.40
C ASP A 47 11.84 17.73 48.36
N LYS A 48 12.00 18.67 47.41
CA LYS A 48 12.85 19.87 47.59
C LYS A 48 12.29 21.13 46.91
N PHE A 49 11.15 21.67 47.37
CA PHE A 49 10.83 23.11 47.32
C PHE A 49 9.79 23.48 48.41
N PRO A 50 9.89 24.63 49.09
CA PRO A 50 9.10 24.90 50.29
C PRO A 50 7.79 25.68 50.09
N ASP A 51 6.85 25.32 50.96
CA ASP A 51 5.67 26.01 51.50
C ASP A 51 4.47 26.50 50.65
N LYS A 52 3.33 25.97 51.12
CA LYS A 52 1.91 26.33 51.05
C LYS A 52 1.51 27.75 50.61
N SER A 53 0.49 27.78 49.75
CA SER A 53 -0.71 28.59 50.00
C SER A 53 -1.97 27.73 49.72
N ASN A 54 -3.10 28.02 50.37
CA ASN A 54 -4.30 27.19 50.27
C ASN A 54 -5.11 27.49 49.00
N GLY A 55 -5.33 26.46 48.18
CA GLY A 55 -6.29 26.47 47.07
C GLY A 55 -6.60 25.04 46.63
N THR A 56 -7.88 24.69 46.51
CA THR A 56 -8.31 23.35 46.09
C THR A 56 -8.13 23.18 44.59
N THR A 57 -6.96 22.73 44.18
CA THR A 57 -6.72 22.13 42.85
C THR A 57 -6.32 20.67 43.04
N GLU A 58 -6.99 19.77 42.33
CA GLU A 58 -6.54 18.39 42.23
C GLU A 58 -5.19 18.38 41.52
N ARG A 59 -4.13 17.95 42.22
CA ARG A 59 -2.84 17.67 41.58
C ARG A 59 -2.99 16.40 40.76
N VAL A 60 -3.45 16.56 39.52
CA VAL A 60 -3.29 15.55 38.46
C VAL A 60 -1.83 15.12 38.45
N ALA A 61 -1.59 13.81 38.56
CA ALA A 61 -0.23 13.28 38.58
C ALA A 61 0.47 13.61 37.24
N ALA A 62 1.78 13.87 37.30
CA ALA A 62 2.53 14.14 36.08
C ALA A 62 2.62 12.86 35.23
N LYS A 63 1.96 12.85 34.06
CA LYS A 63 1.97 11.72 33.12
C LYS A 63 3.38 11.23 32.81
N ASP A 64 3.53 9.91 32.73
CA ASP A 64 4.82 9.29 32.41
C ASP A 64 5.16 9.43 30.92
N TRP A 65 5.89 10.50 30.60
CA TRP A 65 6.35 10.82 29.25
C TRP A 65 7.24 9.76 28.60
N MET A 66 7.78 8.78 29.35
CA MET A 66 8.46 7.63 28.74
C MET A 66 7.47 6.70 28.02
N LYS A 67 6.17 6.74 28.34
CA LYS A 67 5.10 5.97 27.66
C LYS A 67 4.43 6.69 26.48
N ALA A 68 4.79 7.95 26.21
CA ALA A 68 4.30 8.67 25.03
C ALA A 68 4.59 7.88 23.73
N PRO A 69 3.81 8.06 22.65
CA PRO A 69 3.92 7.22 21.45
C PRO A 69 5.30 7.26 20.78
N ASN A 70 5.61 6.19 20.06
CA ASN A 70 6.74 6.14 19.11
C ASN A 70 6.29 6.38 17.66
N SER A 71 5.00 6.23 17.39
CA SER A 71 4.42 6.40 16.05
C SER A 71 3.16 7.23 16.11
N TYR A 72 2.89 8.00 15.07
CA TYR A 72 1.69 8.82 14.92
C TYR A 72 0.95 8.44 13.63
N ILE A 73 -0.37 8.38 13.69
CA ILE A 73 -1.25 8.23 12.51
C ILE A 73 -1.71 9.62 12.09
N PHE A 74 -1.74 9.87 10.78
CA PHE A 74 -2.36 11.04 10.20
C PHE A 74 -3.20 10.64 8.97
N GLU A 75 -4.51 10.75 9.09
CA GLU A 75 -5.46 10.52 7.99
C GLU A 75 -5.47 11.72 7.02
N PRO A 76 -5.19 11.54 5.71
CA PRO A 76 -5.20 12.64 4.74
C PRO A 76 -6.56 13.31 4.55
N SER A 77 -7.64 12.57 4.85
CA SER A 77 -9.04 12.99 4.75
C SER A 77 -9.46 14.03 5.81
N GLN A 78 -8.68 14.21 6.87
CA GLN A 78 -9.04 15.08 7.99
C GLN A 78 -8.84 16.58 7.66
N ALA A 79 -9.45 17.44 8.48
CA ALA A 79 -9.33 18.89 8.30
C ALA A 79 -7.87 19.41 8.46
N ASN A 80 -7.13 18.90 9.44
CA ASN A 80 -5.77 19.33 9.81
C ASN A 80 -4.73 19.10 8.70
N ASP A 81 -3.59 19.79 8.77
CA ASP A 81 -2.51 19.75 7.75
C ASP A 81 -1.19 19.11 8.23
N GLY A 82 -1.21 18.48 9.39
CA GLY A 82 -0.11 17.71 9.93
C GLY A 82 -0.20 17.57 11.44
N ILE A 83 0.92 17.23 12.09
CA ILE A 83 1.00 16.93 13.52
C ILE A 83 2.14 17.66 14.23
N TYR A 84 1.99 17.81 15.56
CA TYR A 84 3.07 18.19 16.46
C TYR A 84 3.58 16.99 17.26
N ILE A 85 4.91 16.86 17.35
CA ILE A 85 5.60 15.83 18.14
C ILE A 85 6.28 16.50 19.35
N PRO A 86 5.80 16.31 20.59
CA PRO A 86 6.48 16.81 21.77
C PRO A 86 7.85 16.16 21.97
N VAL A 87 8.93 16.95 22.00
CA VAL A 87 10.29 16.43 22.21
C VAL A 87 10.49 15.90 23.64
N LYS A 88 9.56 16.20 24.55
CA LYS A 88 9.56 15.79 25.96
C LYS A 88 9.81 14.30 26.18
N LYS A 89 9.34 13.44 25.26
CA LYS A 89 9.65 12.00 25.31
C LYS A 89 11.16 11.74 25.27
N ALA A 90 11.91 12.43 24.39
CA ALA A 90 13.35 12.25 24.27
C ALA A 90 14.06 12.57 25.60
N TYR A 91 13.75 13.74 26.18
CA TYR A 91 14.31 14.17 27.47
C TYR A 91 13.96 13.19 28.60
N ALA A 92 12.69 12.79 28.73
CA ALA A 92 12.24 11.82 29.73
C ALA A 92 12.93 10.44 29.56
N MET A 93 13.12 9.98 28.32
CA MET A 93 13.81 8.72 28.05
C MET A 93 15.28 8.75 28.44
N TRP A 94 16.03 9.77 28.02
CA TRP A 94 17.47 9.83 28.31
C TRP A 94 17.76 10.06 29.81
N ALA A 95 16.96 10.91 30.47
CA ALA A 95 17.09 11.16 31.91
C ALA A 95 16.58 9.99 32.78
N GLY A 96 15.51 9.29 32.37
CA GLY A 96 14.82 8.30 33.22
C GLY A 96 15.07 6.82 32.89
N TYR A 97 15.47 6.47 31.67
CA TYR A 97 15.55 5.07 31.25
C TYR A 97 16.93 4.44 31.52
N LYS A 98 16.96 3.41 32.37
CA LYS A 98 18.17 2.74 32.85
C LYS A 98 19.21 2.40 31.76
N PHE A 99 18.80 1.87 30.61
CA PHE A 99 19.74 1.46 29.55
C PHE A 99 20.20 2.62 28.65
N LEU A 100 19.64 3.82 28.81
CA LEU A 100 20.23 5.07 28.30
C LEU A 100 21.23 5.67 29.30
N GLY A 101 21.37 5.10 30.51
CA GLY A 101 22.39 5.47 31.49
C GLY A 101 22.09 6.74 32.29
N TYR A 102 20.82 7.17 32.33
CA TYR A 102 20.35 8.34 33.10
C TYR A 102 21.06 9.67 32.76
N SER A 103 21.60 9.79 31.54
CA SER A 103 22.29 11.01 31.10
C SER A 103 21.29 12.04 30.60
N ILE A 104 21.32 13.26 31.14
CA ILE A 104 20.56 14.40 30.61
C ILE A 104 21.03 14.66 29.16
N ILE A 105 20.08 14.99 28.26
CA ILE A 105 20.42 15.46 26.90
C ILE A 105 21.24 16.75 27.04
N PRO A 106 22.44 16.85 26.43
CA PRO A 106 23.31 18.01 26.62
C PRO A 106 22.71 19.28 25.99
N ASP A 107 23.16 20.44 26.47
CA ASP A 107 22.91 21.71 25.78
C ASP A 107 23.61 21.75 24.42
N GLY A 108 22.99 22.40 23.44
CA GLY A 108 23.53 22.47 22.08
C GLY A 108 22.57 23.02 21.04
N ILE A 109 22.98 22.94 19.78
CA ILE A 109 22.14 23.30 18.64
C ILE A 109 21.11 22.17 18.44
N VAL A 110 19.86 22.48 18.73
CA VAL A 110 18.71 21.57 18.58
C VAL A 110 18.15 21.67 17.15
N THR A 111 17.96 20.54 16.47
CA THR A 111 17.32 20.49 15.15
C THR A 111 16.39 19.28 15.00
N ALA A 112 15.51 19.33 14.00
CA ALA A 112 14.72 18.19 13.56
C ALA A 112 14.69 18.11 12.04
N ASP A 113 14.58 16.89 11.52
CA ASP A 113 14.58 16.59 10.09
C ASP A 113 13.84 15.28 9.80
N VAL A 114 13.38 15.15 8.56
CA VAL A 114 12.89 13.87 8.02
C VAL A 114 14.11 13.02 7.67
N LEU A 115 14.39 12.01 8.50
CA LEU A 115 15.49 11.09 8.28
C LEU A 115 15.29 10.32 6.98
N TRP A 116 14.08 9.82 6.77
CA TRP A 116 13.62 9.21 5.53
C TRP A 116 12.08 9.27 5.40
N GLU A 117 11.60 9.30 4.16
CA GLU A 117 10.20 9.12 3.73
C GLU A 117 10.17 8.14 2.53
N ASP A 118 9.14 7.31 2.42
CA ASP A 118 8.97 6.31 1.32
C ASP A 118 8.23 6.84 0.08
N ASN A 119 7.65 8.04 0.19
CA ASN A 119 7.00 8.76 -0.88
C ASN A 119 7.58 10.19 -0.90
N HIS A 120 8.28 10.58 -1.96
CA HIS A 120 9.01 11.86 -1.99
C HIS A 120 8.06 13.05 -1.78
N GLY A 121 8.35 13.92 -0.80
CA GLY A 121 7.49 15.04 -0.43
C GLY A 121 6.18 14.61 0.23
N LEU A 122 6.18 13.51 0.99
CA LEU A 122 5.10 13.13 1.90
C LEU A 122 5.03 14.13 3.08
N ILE A 123 6.20 14.49 3.62
CA ILE A 123 6.34 15.54 4.62
C ILE A 123 6.81 16.82 3.94
N ARG A 124 6.11 17.94 4.18
CA ARG A 124 6.41 19.27 3.60
C ARG A 124 7.57 19.95 4.33
N SER A 125 8.71 19.27 4.30
CA SER A 125 9.99 19.70 4.87
C SER A 125 10.60 20.88 4.11
N GLY A 126 11.52 21.60 4.77
CA GLY A 126 12.33 22.65 4.14
C GLY A 126 13.49 22.11 3.29
N LEU A 127 14.51 22.95 3.10
CA LEU A 127 15.80 22.54 2.54
C LEU A 127 16.46 21.47 3.43
N ASN A 128 17.21 20.56 2.82
CA ASN A 128 17.89 19.45 3.51
C ASN A 128 16.98 18.60 4.43
N TYR A 129 15.68 18.54 4.11
CA TYR A 129 14.64 17.84 4.89
C TYR A 129 14.41 18.37 6.32
N ALA A 130 14.86 19.60 6.62
CA ALA A 130 14.69 20.23 7.93
C ALA A 130 13.21 20.50 8.27
N LEU A 131 12.89 20.49 9.57
CA LEU A 131 11.57 20.75 10.14
C LEU A 131 11.63 21.87 11.19
N GLU A 132 10.51 22.58 11.36
CA GLU A 132 10.37 23.63 12.38
C GLU A 132 10.23 23.00 13.78
N ILE A 133 10.82 23.66 14.79
CA ILE A 133 10.65 23.33 16.20
C ILE A 133 10.05 24.56 16.89
N GLU A 134 8.87 24.38 17.48
CA GLU A 134 8.17 25.43 18.24
C GLU A 134 8.43 25.26 19.74
N GLY A 135 8.67 26.37 20.45
CA GLY A 135 9.01 26.37 21.87
C GLY A 135 10.50 26.12 22.15
N ALA A 136 10.84 25.73 23.38
CA ALA A 136 12.22 25.54 23.82
C ALA A 136 12.37 24.44 24.88
N GLY A 137 13.55 23.82 24.93
CA GLY A 137 13.90 22.75 25.88
C GLY A 137 12.98 21.53 25.78
N GLU A 138 12.76 20.85 26.91
CA GLU A 138 11.90 19.66 26.96
C GLU A 138 10.42 19.90 26.59
N ASN A 139 9.95 21.15 26.57
CA ASN A 139 8.57 21.49 26.24
C ASN A 139 8.37 21.90 24.76
N ALA A 140 9.43 21.83 23.94
CA ALA A 140 9.35 22.10 22.52
C ALA A 140 8.60 21.00 21.74
N LYS A 141 8.13 21.33 20.53
CA LYS A 141 7.42 20.41 19.63
C LYS A 141 7.97 20.50 18.22
N ILE A 142 8.23 19.36 17.58
CA ILE A 142 8.55 19.31 16.15
C ILE A 142 7.25 19.44 15.37
N LYS A 143 7.23 20.35 14.39
CA LYS A 143 6.11 20.58 13.48
C LYS A 143 6.28 19.72 12.24
N VAL A 144 5.33 18.84 11.97
CA VAL A 144 5.39 17.86 10.88
C VAL A 144 4.20 18.09 9.93
N PRO A 145 4.31 19.03 8.97
CA PRO A 145 3.28 19.27 7.96
C PRO A 145 3.28 18.15 6.92
N VAL A 146 2.09 17.65 6.58
CA VAL A 146 1.88 16.49 5.69
C VAL A 146 1.30 16.93 4.36
N ASN A 147 1.69 16.26 3.27
CA ASN A 147 1.08 16.46 1.96
C ASN A 147 -0.13 15.53 1.79
N LYS A 148 -1.35 16.07 1.94
CA LYS A 148 -2.62 15.32 1.97
C LYS A 148 -3.01 14.68 0.63
N SER A 149 -2.26 14.94 -0.44
CA SER A 149 -2.37 14.22 -1.71
C SER A 149 -1.54 12.92 -1.77
N LYS A 150 -0.86 12.55 -0.67
CA LYS A 150 0.04 11.40 -0.57
C LYS A 150 -0.22 10.59 0.70
N GLU A 151 -0.04 9.29 0.57
CA GLU A 151 0.06 8.33 1.66
C GLU A 151 1.44 7.67 1.65
N GLY A 152 1.84 7.13 2.81
CA GLY A 152 3.20 6.62 3.01
C GLY A 152 3.65 6.64 4.46
N ASN A 153 4.95 6.48 4.65
CA ASN A 153 5.63 6.47 5.93
C ASN A 153 6.84 7.39 5.92
N ALA A 154 7.10 8.03 7.06
CA ALA A 154 8.33 8.76 7.32
C ALA A 154 8.88 8.46 8.71
N VAL A 155 10.18 8.72 8.91
CA VAL A 155 10.80 8.78 10.24
C VAL A 155 11.37 10.17 10.46
N VAL A 156 10.88 10.84 11.50
CA VAL A 156 11.36 12.16 11.96
C VAL A 156 12.34 11.95 13.10
N VAL A 157 13.46 12.68 13.09
CA VAL A 157 14.48 12.66 14.15
C VAL A 157 14.53 13.97 14.93
N PHE A 158 14.85 13.87 16.22
CA PHE A 158 15.27 14.96 17.08
C PHE A 158 16.78 14.87 17.31
N ARG A 159 17.49 15.98 17.06
CA ARG A 159 18.95 16.04 17.18
C ARG A 159 19.41 17.13 18.13
N VAL A 160 20.58 16.90 18.74
CA VAL A 160 21.37 17.93 19.40
C VAL A 160 22.81 17.84 18.91
N ASN A 161 23.38 18.97 18.47
CA ASN A 161 24.72 19.06 17.87
C ASN A 161 24.93 18.06 16.71
N GLY A 162 23.86 17.76 15.96
CA GLY A 162 23.85 16.83 14.82
C GLY A 162 23.62 15.35 15.17
N GLU A 163 23.82 14.95 16.42
CA GLU A 163 23.58 13.58 16.88
C GLU A 163 22.08 13.33 17.16
N ILE A 164 21.57 12.15 16.77
CA ILE A 164 20.16 11.76 16.98
C ILE A 164 19.95 11.32 18.43
N PHE A 165 19.03 11.99 19.13
CA PHE A 165 18.60 11.64 20.48
C PHE A 165 17.25 10.93 20.52
N TRP A 166 16.36 11.14 19.56
CA TRP A 166 15.16 10.29 19.40
C TRP A 166 14.62 10.33 17.98
N SER A 167 13.70 9.42 17.70
CA SER A 167 13.00 9.33 16.41
C SER A 167 11.59 8.76 16.58
N TRP A 168 10.69 9.18 15.70
CA TRP A 168 9.29 8.75 15.65
C TRP A 168 8.90 8.37 14.22
N HIS A 169 8.02 7.39 14.08
CA HIS A 169 7.40 7.00 12.81
C HIS A 169 6.13 7.81 12.56
N ILE A 170 5.97 8.31 11.35
CA ILE A 170 4.78 9.01 10.86
C ILE A 170 4.14 8.09 9.84
N TRP A 171 2.88 7.72 10.06
CA TRP A 171 2.10 6.84 9.19
C TRP A 171 0.93 7.63 8.62
N VAL A 172 0.96 7.85 7.31
CA VAL A 172 -0.03 8.64 6.58
C VAL A 172 -0.89 7.68 5.77
N THR A 173 -2.12 7.46 6.21
CA THR A 173 -3.05 6.41 5.75
C THR A 173 -4.47 6.73 6.20
N ASP A 174 -5.48 6.21 5.50
CA ASP A 174 -6.86 6.04 6.00
C ASP A 174 -6.97 5.27 7.34
N ASP A 175 -8.09 5.44 8.05
CA ASP A 175 -8.35 4.92 9.41
C ASP A 175 -8.06 3.40 9.59
N PRO A 176 -6.93 3.03 10.23
CA PRO A 176 -6.54 1.64 10.43
C PRO A 176 -7.20 1.01 11.66
N THR A 177 -8.09 1.73 12.37
CA THR A 177 -8.66 1.26 13.65
C THR A 177 -9.80 0.27 13.47
N ASN A 178 -10.28 0.04 12.25
CA ASN A 178 -11.52 -0.70 11.95
C ASN A 178 -11.42 -2.23 12.02
N GLY A 179 -10.32 -2.80 12.53
CA GLY A 179 -10.06 -4.24 12.53
C GLY A 179 -10.96 -5.12 13.41
N SER A 180 -10.57 -6.39 13.51
CA SER A 180 -11.33 -7.44 14.19
C SER A 180 -11.46 -7.21 15.72
N ALA A 181 -12.51 -7.76 16.33
CA ALA A 181 -12.66 -7.88 17.79
C ALA A 181 -12.27 -9.29 18.34
N TYR A 182 -11.58 -10.11 17.55
CA TYR A 182 -11.28 -11.50 17.92
C TYR A 182 -10.28 -11.62 19.07
N LYS A 183 -10.69 -12.39 20.09
CA LYS A 183 -9.82 -12.99 21.11
C LYS A 183 -9.71 -14.50 20.89
N SER A 184 -8.49 -15.02 20.82
CA SER A 184 -8.15 -16.44 20.77
C SER A 184 -8.53 -17.17 22.06
N PHE A 185 -8.07 -16.64 23.20
CA PHE A 185 -8.51 -17.02 24.53
C PHE A 185 -9.59 -16.05 25.03
N ALA A 186 -10.75 -16.52 25.49
CA ALA A 186 -11.83 -15.62 25.91
C ALA A 186 -11.48 -14.84 27.20
N GLY A 187 -10.83 -15.52 28.15
CA GLY A 187 -10.52 -15.04 29.50
C GLY A 187 -9.28 -14.13 29.62
N VAL A 188 -8.93 -13.38 28.58
CA VAL A 188 -7.80 -12.42 28.62
C VAL A 188 -8.08 -11.34 29.66
N LYS A 189 -7.08 -11.05 30.51
CA LYS A 189 -7.17 -10.15 31.66
C LYS A 189 -6.33 -8.89 31.48
N ARG A 190 -6.56 -7.85 32.28
CA ARG A 190 -5.70 -6.66 32.46
C ARG A 190 -5.40 -6.41 33.94
N GLU A 191 -4.29 -5.72 34.22
CA GLU A 191 -3.84 -5.27 35.54
C GLU A 191 -3.86 -3.72 35.58
N LYS A 192 -4.77 -3.17 36.38
CA LYS A 192 -4.94 -1.72 36.60
C LYS A 192 -3.84 -1.15 37.52
N SER A 193 -3.74 0.17 37.58
CA SER A 193 -2.75 0.92 38.37
C SER A 193 -2.86 0.71 39.88
N ASP A 194 -4.04 0.36 40.37
CA ASP A 194 -4.35 -0.05 41.75
C ASP A 194 -3.98 -1.53 42.06
N GLY A 195 -3.58 -2.30 41.05
CA GLY A 195 -3.33 -3.74 41.14
C GLY A 195 -4.56 -4.63 40.88
N THR A 196 -5.73 -4.06 40.58
CA THR A 196 -6.94 -4.83 40.25
C THR A 196 -6.74 -5.62 38.96
N ILE A 197 -7.01 -6.93 39.00
CA ILE A 197 -6.97 -7.83 37.85
C ILE A 197 -8.40 -8.21 37.44
N GLU A 198 -8.77 -7.91 36.20
CA GLU A 198 -10.10 -8.18 35.64
C GLU A 198 -10.02 -8.73 34.21
N VAL A 199 -11.07 -9.40 33.74
CA VAL A 199 -11.21 -9.81 32.33
C VAL A 199 -11.49 -8.58 31.47
N ILE A 200 -10.84 -8.46 30.30
CA ILE A 200 -11.07 -7.35 29.38
C ILE A 200 -12.43 -7.53 28.68
N PRO A 201 -13.39 -6.60 28.82
CA PRO A 201 -14.67 -6.66 28.16
C PRO A 201 -14.53 -6.67 26.63
N ASP A 202 -15.39 -7.41 25.93
CA ASP A 202 -15.29 -7.59 24.48
C ASP A 202 -15.40 -6.27 23.71
N ALA A 203 -16.19 -5.31 24.20
CA ALA A 203 -16.33 -3.97 23.62
C ALA A 203 -15.06 -3.09 23.76
N GLU A 204 -14.11 -3.47 24.62
CA GLU A 204 -12.82 -2.77 24.78
C GLU A 204 -11.70 -3.39 23.95
N TRP A 205 -11.91 -4.59 23.37
CA TRP A 205 -10.91 -5.31 22.60
C TRP A 205 -11.09 -5.12 21.09
N LYS A 206 -10.02 -4.67 20.41
CA LYS A 206 -10.01 -4.37 18.97
C LYS A 206 -8.59 -4.55 18.42
N TRP A 207 -8.46 -5.06 17.21
CA TRP A 207 -7.24 -5.09 16.40
C TRP A 207 -7.21 -3.89 15.44
N MET A 208 -6.03 -3.47 15.00
CA MET A 208 -5.92 -2.76 13.73
C MET A 208 -6.37 -3.67 12.58
N ASP A 209 -6.92 -3.11 11.51
CA ASP A 209 -7.30 -3.86 10.32
C ASP A 209 -6.08 -4.40 9.54
N ARG A 210 -4.99 -3.63 9.55
CA ARG A 210 -3.74 -3.83 8.81
C ARG A 210 -2.51 -3.85 9.70
N ASN A 211 -1.34 -4.04 9.09
CA ASN A 211 -0.04 -4.01 9.78
C ASN A 211 0.44 -2.57 9.95
N LEU A 212 1.30 -2.32 10.94
CA LEU A 212 1.85 -0.99 11.23
C LEU A 212 2.68 -0.49 10.03
N GLY A 213 2.29 0.66 9.48
CA GLY A 213 2.91 1.26 8.29
C GLY A 213 2.41 0.70 6.94
N ALA A 214 1.36 -0.13 6.93
CA ALA A 214 0.72 -0.57 5.69
C ALA A 214 -0.28 0.48 5.17
N LEU A 215 -0.39 0.63 3.85
CA LEU A 215 -1.31 1.62 3.24
C LEU A 215 -2.65 1.03 2.78
N SER A 216 -2.90 -0.25 3.04
CA SER A 216 -4.17 -0.91 2.74
C SER A 216 -4.38 -2.10 3.66
N ASN A 217 -5.64 -2.39 3.98
CA ASN A 217 -6.07 -3.61 4.68
C ASN A 217 -6.40 -4.77 3.72
N SER A 218 -6.56 -4.47 2.42
CA SER A 218 -7.09 -5.40 1.42
C SER A 218 -5.98 -6.21 0.75
N ILE A 219 -6.28 -7.47 0.43
CA ILE A 219 -5.39 -8.37 -0.33
C ILE A 219 -5.53 -8.18 -1.86
N THR A 220 -6.60 -7.52 -2.32
CA THR A 220 -7.02 -7.51 -3.73
C THR A 220 -7.52 -6.17 -4.28
N ALA A 221 -7.84 -5.19 -3.42
CA ALA A 221 -8.38 -3.89 -3.81
C ALA A 221 -7.28 -2.84 -4.03
N ASP A 222 -7.55 -1.59 -3.70
CA ASP A 222 -6.61 -0.48 -3.70
C ASP A 222 -5.41 -0.76 -2.78
N ASP A 223 -4.23 -0.46 -3.31
CA ASP A 223 -2.92 -0.58 -2.67
C ASP A 223 -2.64 -1.98 -2.11
N TRP A 224 -3.20 -2.99 -2.78
CA TRP A 224 -2.98 -4.43 -2.53
C TRP A 224 -1.49 -4.84 -2.54
N ASN A 225 -0.59 -4.03 -3.10
CA ASN A 225 0.86 -4.24 -3.07
C ASN A 225 1.57 -3.55 -1.88
N LYS A 226 0.98 -2.51 -1.27
CA LYS A 226 1.51 -1.72 -0.15
C LYS A 226 0.93 -2.12 1.22
N ASN A 227 0.07 -3.14 1.26
CA ASN A 227 -0.56 -3.70 2.46
C ASN A 227 0.39 -4.47 3.43
N GLY A 228 1.66 -4.70 3.07
CA GLY A 228 2.60 -5.50 3.87
C GLY A 228 2.99 -4.85 5.21
N GLY A 229 3.18 -3.53 5.22
CA GLY A 229 3.65 -2.76 6.38
C GLY A 229 5.18 -2.74 6.55
N LEU A 230 5.63 -2.11 7.63
CA LEU A 230 7.05 -1.94 7.95
C LEU A 230 7.57 -3.06 8.86
N LEU A 231 8.87 -3.33 8.80
CA LEU A 231 9.54 -4.34 9.61
C LEU A 231 10.23 -3.73 10.84
N TYR A 232 10.34 -4.48 11.92
CA TYR A 232 10.99 -4.06 13.16
C TYR A 232 11.88 -5.20 13.68
N GLN A 233 13.08 -4.91 14.17
CA GLN A 233 13.81 -5.87 15.02
C GLN A 233 13.14 -5.92 16.40
N TRP A 234 13.07 -7.11 17.02
CA TRP A 234 12.28 -7.27 18.24
C TRP A 234 12.79 -6.38 19.38
N GLY A 235 11.89 -5.62 20.00
CA GLY A 235 12.22 -4.71 21.09
C GLY A 235 12.70 -3.30 20.67
N ARG A 236 12.71 -2.98 19.36
CA ARG A 236 12.98 -1.62 18.86
C ARG A 236 11.69 -0.83 18.61
N LYS A 237 11.79 0.49 18.61
CA LYS A 237 10.71 1.40 18.22
C LYS A 237 10.74 1.79 16.73
N ASP A 238 11.91 1.68 16.11
CA ASP A 238 12.20 2.27 14.79
C ASP A 238 11.91 1.29 13.64
N PRO A 239 11.13 1.70 12.62
CA PRO A 239 10.84 0.87 11.46
C PRO A 239 11.99 0.76 10.46
N ILE A 240 11.99 -0.37 9.78
CA ILE A 240 12.82 -0.73 8.65
C ILE A 240 11.90 -0.92 7.43
N PRO A 241 12.03 -0.10 6.37
CA PRO A 241 11.24 -0.27 5.15
C PRO A 241 11.67 -1.52 4.38
N PRO A 242 10.74 -2.33 3.84
CA PRO A 242 11.06 -3.42 2.92
C PRO A 242 11.87 -3.01 1.69
N LEU A 243 11.66 -1.78 1.17
CA LEU A 243 12.19 -1.28 -0.10
C LEU A 243 11.75 -2.13 -1.32
N VAL A 244 10.72 -2.96 -1.14
CA VAL A 244 10.00 -3.71 -2.16
C VAL A 244 8.53 -3.88 -1.78
N TYR A 245 7.61 -3.64 -2.72
CA TYR A 245 6.19 -3.93 -2.60
C TYR A 245 5.84 -5.29 -3.23
N ARG A 246 4.65 -5.84 -2.92
CA ARG A 246 4.22 -7.11 -3.54
C ARG A 246 4.04 -6.95 -5.04
N GLY A 247 4.53 -7.93 -5.81
CA GLY A 247 4.70 -7.81 -7.25
C GLY A 247 6.17 -7.61 -7.67
N ASN A 248 7.06 -7.37 -6.70
CA ASN A 248 8.50 -7.09 -6.84
C ASN A 248 8.81 -5.65 -7.30
N ASP A 249 7.89 -4.72 -7.12
CA ASP A 249 8.12 -3.30 -7.36
C ASP A 249 9.14 -2.78 -6.33
N LEU A 250 10.38 -2.49 -6.76
CA LEU A 250 11.40 -1.95 -5.87
C LEU A 250 11.22 -0.43 -5.76
N TYR A 251 11.11 0.06 -4.53
CA TYR A 251 11.07 1.48 -4.23
C TYR A 251 12.34 1.91 -3.46
N GLU A 252 12.44 3.20 -3.16
CA GLU A 252 13.50 3.78 -2.34
C GLU A 252 12.90 4.66 -1.24
N VAL A 253 13.67 4.92 -0.18
CA VAL A 253 13.35 6.00 0.75
C VAL A 253 14.34 7.16 0.56
N SER A 254 13.88 8.38 0.78
CA SER A 254 14.67 9.62 0.68
C SER A 254 14.56 10.46 1.95
N GLY A 255 15.64 11.11 2.39
CA GLY A 255 15.58 12.09 3.48
C GLY A 255 16.96 12.69 3.77
N SER A 256 17.17 13.17 4.99
CA SER A 256 18.48 13.66 5.44
C SER A 256 19.57 12.56 5.45
N ILE A 257 19.17 11.28 5.42
CA ILE A 257 20.06 10.13 5.23
C ILE A 257 20.52 9.92 3.77
N GLY A 258 20.06 10.75 2.83
CA GLY A 258 20.22 10.55 1.39
C GLY A 258 19.12 9.64 0.83
N ARG A 259 19.46 8.85 -0.21
CA ARG A 259 18.54 7.90 -0.85
C ARG A 259 18.98 6.47 -0.56
N VAL A 260 18.07 5.59 -0.16
CA VAL A 260 18.36 4.21 0.24
C VAL A 260 17.54 3.24 -0.60
N ARG A 261 18.21 2.31 -1.28
CA ARG A 261 17.61 1.32 -2.19
C ARG A 261 17.81 -0.11 -1.71
N HIS A 262 16.85 -0.97 -2.04
CA HIS A 262 16.96 -2.42 -1.87
C HIS A 262 18.17 -2.96 -2.65
N ARG A 263 18.90 -3.92 -2.07
CA ARG A 263 20.06 -4.60 -2.70
C ARG A 263 19.79 -5.22 -4.08
N GLY A 264 18.52 -5.46 -4.42
CA GLY A 264 18.09 -5.92 -5.73
C GLY A 264 18.25 -4.87 -6.84
N ALA A 265 18.28 -3.57 -6.51
CA ALA A 265 18.37 -2.50 -7.50
C ALA A 265 19.63 -2.60 -8.38
N LYS A 266 19.54 -2.11 -9.62
CA LYS A 266 20.69 -2.02 -10.56
C LYS A 266 21.16 -0.60 -10.84
N ASN A 267 20.40 0.39 -10.36
CA ASN A 267 20.83 1.78 -10.30
C ASN A 267 21.10 2.18 -8.84
N PHE A 268 22.33 2.61 -8.54
CA PHE A 268 22.71 3.22 -7.26
C PHE A 268 23.29 4.64 -7.44
N ASN A 269 22.96 5.32 -8.55
CA ASN A 269 23.34 6.71 -8.74
C ASN A 269 22.67 7.58 -7.66
N ASN A 270 23.47 8.35 -6.93
CA ASN A 270 23.06 9.16 -5.77
C ASN A 270 22.32 8.38 -4.66
N ALA A 271 22.49 7.05 -4.56
CA ALA A 271 21.80 6.21 -3.58
C ALA A 271 22.70 5.12 -2.98
N VAL A 272 22.46 4.76 -1.72
CA VAL A 272 23.18 3.67 -1.04
C VAL A 272 22.36 2.38 -1.03
N ASN A 273 23.05 1.23 -1.06
CA ASN A 273 22.45 -0.06 -0.75
C ASN A 273 22.13 -0.11 0.75
N PHE A 274 20.89 -0.45 1.09
CA PHE A 274 20.44 -0.68 2.47
C PHE A 274 21.39 -1.59 3.28
N ASP A 275 22.01 -2.58 2.64
CA ASP A 275 22.93 -3.49 3.31
C ASP A 275 24.17 -2.80 3.90
N ASN A 276 24.57 -1.65 3.35
CA ASN A 276 25.70 -0.87 3.84
C ASN A 276 25.38 -0.09 5.12
N LEU A 277 24.10 -0.02 5.53
CA LEU A 277 23.67 0.65 6.76
C LEU A 277 23.72 -0.26 7.99
N ARG A 278 23.90 -1.58 7.80
CA ARG A 278 23.91 -2.59 8.88
C ARG A 278 25.05 -2.33 9.88
N GLN A 279 24.72 -2.32 11.16
CA GLN A 279 25.70 -2.16 12.25
C GLN A 279 26.11 -3.53 12.80
N PHE A 280 27.41 -3.75 12.96
CA PHE A 280 27.98 -4.97 13.53
C PHE A 280 28.78 -4.63 14.79
N VAL A 281 28.32 -5.07 15.95
CA VAL A 281 28.95 -4.83 17.25
C VAL A 281 29.76 -6.07 17.65
N LEU A 282 31.02 -5.89 18.08
CA LEU A 282 31.84 -6.97 18.61
C LEU A 282 31.29 -7.45 19.97
N LEU A 283 31.32 -8.75 20.23
CA LEU A 283 30.73 -9.40 21.41
C LEU A 283 31.17 -8.78 22.75
N SER A 284 32.45 -8.44 22.89
CA SER A 284 33.03 -7.74 24.05
C SER A 284 32.40 -6.38 24.35
N ASN A 285 31.89 -5.69 23.33
CA ASN A 285 31.25 -4.38 23.43
C ASN A 285 29.71 -4.45 23.40
N ALA A 286 29.13 -5.61 23.09
CA ALA A 286 27.70 -5.82 22.90
C ALA A 286 26.94 -5.92 24.23
N THR A 287 26.74 -4.77 24.87
CA THR A 287 25.89 -4.63 26.05
C THR A 287 24.53 -4.02 25.71
N VAL A 288 23.51 -4.28 26.53
CA VAL A 288 22.18 -3.66 26.39
C VAL A 288 22.29 -2.14 26.37
N ASP A 289 23.06 -1.56 27.30
CA ASP A 289 23.26 -0.13 27.41
C ASP A 289 23.89 0.47 26.14
N ASN A 290 24.90 -0.18 25.57
CA ASN A 290 25.56 0.26 24.34
C ASN A 290 24.62 0.11 23.13
N ASN A 291 23.97 -1.04 22.99
CA ASN A 291 23.22 -1.37 21.78
C ASN A 291 21.85 -0.68 21.74
N ILE A 292 21.22 -0.41 22.90
CA ILE A 292 20.05 0.47 22.98
C ILE A 292 20.41 1.89 22.52
N LYS A 293 21.50 2.48 23.04
CA LYS A 293 22.00 3.80 22.58
C LYS A 293 22.31 3.81 21.09
N LEU A 294 22.99 2.77 20.57
CA LEU A 294 23.29 2.62 19.16
C LEU A 294 22.01 2.57 18.30
N SER A 295 20.96 1.90 18.77
CA SER A 295 19.69 1.77 18.06
C SER A 295 18.90 3.08 17.95
N VAL A 296 18.97 3.94 18.98
CA VAL A 296 18.38 5.29 18.98
C VAL A 296 19.15 6.21 18.03
N LYS A 297 20.48 6.10 18.01
CA LYS A 297 21.37 6.88 17.14
C LYS A 297 21.33 6.46 15.66
N ASN A 298 20.86 5.24 15.36
CA ASN A 298 20.81 4.68 14.00
C ASN A 298 19.43 4.06 13.66
N PRO A 299 18.36 4.86 13.49
CA PRO A 299 17.00 4.34 13.35
C PRO A 299 16.82 3.35 12.19
N LEU A 300 17.31 3.69 10.98
CA LEU A 300 17.16 2.86 9.77
C LEU A 300 18.12 1.63 9.72
N SER A 301 19.07 1.50 10.65
CA SER A 301 20.11 0.48 10.58
C SER A 301 19.74 -0.79 11.33
N LEU A 302 19.79 -1.97 10.70
CA LEU A 302 19.72 -3.25 11.42
C LEU A 302 20.99 -3.46 12.25
N ILE A 303 20.84 -3.88 13.51
CA ILE A 303 21.97 -4.16 14.43
C ILE A 303 22.18 -5.66 14.58
N TYR A 304 23.43 -6.10 14.54
CA TYR A 304 23.87 -7.47 14.76
C TYR A 304 25.08 -7.53 15.70
N VAL A 305 25.26 -8.67 16.37
CA VAL A 305 26.44 -8.93 17.22
C VAL A 305 27.33 -9.98 16.56
N ASN A 306 28.57 -9.59 16.27
CA ASN A 306 29.62 -10.46 15.74
C ASN A 306 30.57 -10.90 16.85
N LYS A 307 31.35 -11.94 16.59
CA LYS A 307 32.50 -12.34 17.42
C LYS A 307 33.54 -11.21 17.48
N ASP A 308 34.45 -11.28 18.45
CA ASP A 308 35.50 -10.26 18.64
C ASP A 308 36.58 -10.23 17.56
N ASP A 309 36.77 -11.34 16.83
CA ASP A 309 37.59 -11.41 15.60
C ASP A 309 36.85 -10.89 14.35
N ASN A 310 35.60 -10.44 14.52
CA ASN A 310 34.65 -10.06 13.48
C ASN A 310 34.37 -11.14 12.41
N SER A 311 34.64 -12.42 12.67
CA SER A 311 34.47 -13.54 11.72
C SER A 311 33.00 -14.01 11.57
N GLY A 312 32.05 -13.08 11.64
CA GLY A 312 30.61 -13.31 11.55
C GLY A 312 29.88 -13.35 12.91
N PRO A 313 28.58 -13.72 12.90
CA PRO A 313 27.71 -13.62 14.07
C PRO A 313 28.21 -14.38 15.31
N ALA A 314 27.96 -13.81 16.48
CA ALA A 314 28.26 -14.41 17.76
C ALA A 314 27.13 -15.36 18.24
N TYR A 315 27.53 -16.40 18.98
CA TYR A 315 26.64 -17.42 19.52
C TYR A 315 27.05 -17.81 20.95
N TYR A 316 26.08 -18.05 21.83
CA TYR A 316 26.35 -18.64 23.14
C TYR A 316 26.94 -20.05 22.95
N ASN A 317 28.09 -20.31 23.57
CA ASN A 317 28.79 -21.60 23.54
C ASN A 317 29.01 -22.15 22.11
N ASN A 318 29.15 -21.27 21.11
CA ASN A 318 29.21 -21.58 19.67
C ASN A 318 28.01 -22.38 19.11
N ASN A 319 26.87 -22.43 19.81
CA ASN A 319 25.67 -23.12 19.36
C ASN A 319 24.86 -22.24 18.39
N ALA A 320 24.71 -22.67 17.13
CA ALA A 320 24.02 -21.95 16.07
C ALA A 320 22.52 -21.62 16.36
N ASN A 321 21.89 -22.34 17.29
CA ASN A 321 20.53 -22.05 17.75
C ASN A 321 20.48 -20.93 18.80
N LEU A 322 21.60 -20.62 19.46
CA LEU A 322 21.72 -19.64 20.53
C LEU A 322 22.50 -18.40 20.07
N MET A 323 22.00 -17.74 19.03
CA MET A 323 22.59 -16.49 18.51
C MET A 323 22.51 -15.37 19.55
N ILE A 324 23.53 -14.51 19.66
CA ILE A 324 23.46 -13.35 20.55
C ILE A 324 22.39 -12.37 20.02
N ASN A 325 21.51 -11.91 20.92
CA ASN A 325 20.48 -10.91 20.61
C ASN A 325 21.12 -9.61 20.10
N TRP A 326 20.43 -8.85 19.23
CA TRP A 326 20.96 -7.57 18.74
C TRP A 326 21.26 -6.57 19.88
N PHE A 327 20.52 -6.64 20.98
CA PHE A 327 20.72 -5.86 22.19
C PHE A 327 21.84 -6.41 23.11
N GLY A 328 22.53 -7.48 22.74
CA GLY A 328 23.67 -7.99 23.51
C GLY A 328 23.32 -8.56 24.88
N ARG A 329 24.21 -8.33 25.86
CA ARG A 329 24.14 -8.85 27.24
C ARG A 329 24.03 -7.75 28.30
N THR A 330 23.69 -8.09 29.53
CA THR A 330 23.71 -7.17 30.68
C THR A 330 24.11 -7.89 31.96
N VAL A 331 24.69 -7.18 32.92
CA VAL A 331 24.95 -7.71 34.27
C VAL A 331 23.71 -7.74 35.17
N ALA A 332 22.61 -7.08 34.76
CA ALA A 332 21.37 -7.00 35.53
C ALA A 332 20.54 -8.31 35.52
N PHE A 333 20.80 -9.20 34.56
CA PHE A 333 20.10 -10.47 34.37
C PHE A 333 21.07 -11.53 33.87
N THR A 334 20.84 -12.81 34.18
CA THR A 334 21.53 -13.91 33.49
C THR A 334 21.08 -13.99 32.03
N ASP A 335 21.87 -14.60 31.16
CA ASP A 335 21.53 -14.73 29.72
C ASP A 335 20.20 -15.47 29.48
N SER A 336 19.82 -16.40 30.37
CA SER A 336 18.50 -17.05 30.37
C SER A 336 17.35 -16.10 30.74
N ARG A 337 17.63 -15.02 31.47
CA ARG A 337 16.63 -14.06 31.99
C ARG A 337 16.51 -12.77 31.17
N LEU A 338 17.15 -12.67 30.00
CA LEU A 338 17.04 -11.50 29.11
C LEU A 338 15.59 -11.21 28.65
N THR A 339 14.68 -12.18 28.76
CA THR A 339 13.23 -11.96 28.62
C THR A 339 12.69 -10.86 29.56
N GLU A 340 13.26 -10.71 30.76
CA GLU A 340 12.84 -9.72 31.77
C GLU A 340 13.31 -8.28 31.46
N LEU A 341 13.96 -8.06 30.31
CA LEU A 341 14.15 -6.73 29.71
C LEU A 341 12.82 -6.08 29.31
N ASN A 342 11.82 -6.88 28.93
CA ASN A 342 10.43 -6.47 28.69
C ASN A 342 10.25 -5.29 27.70
N LEU A 343 11.02 -5.26 26.61
CA LEU A 343 11.13 -4.08 25.73
C LEU A 343 9.82 -3.67 25.04
N TRP A 344 8.90 -4.61 24.78
CA TRP A 344 7.59 -4.35 24.14
C TRP A 344 6.38 -4.64 25.06
N SER A 345 6.57 -4.68 26.38
CA SER A 345 5.52 -5.04 27.36
C SER A 345 4.81 -6.36 27.05
N ASP A 346 5.57 -7.44 27.20
CA ASP A 346 5.05 -8.78 27.42
C ASP A 346 4.21 -8.83 28.70
N ASN A 347 3.04 -9.45 28.62
CA ASN A 347 2.14 -9.66 29.73
C ASN A 347 2.81 -10.43 30.88
N SER A 348 3.66 -11.42 30.59
CA SER A 348 4.34 -12.18 31.63
C SER A 348 5.49 -11.41 32.31
N ARG A 349 5.85 -10.22 31.81
CA ARG A 349 7.08 -9.47 32.17
C ARG A 349 8.36 -10.29 31.95
N GLY A 350 8.35 -11.19 30.97
CA GLY A 350 9.41 -12.15 30.65
C GLY A 350 9.57 -13.30 31.64
N ARG A 351 8.56 -13.58 32.49
CA ARG A 351 8.65 -14.56 33.59
C ARG A 351 7.88 -15.83 33.28
N LEU A 352 8.44 -16.95 33.72
CA LEU A 352 7.82 -18.26 33.60
C LEU A 352 6.67 -18.43 34.57
N ASN A 353 5.66 -19.19 34.15
CA ASN A 353 4.68 -19.79 35.05
C ASN A 353 4.98 -21.29 35.19
N THR A 354 4.73 -21.88 36.36
CA THR A 354 4.90 -23.33 36.60
C THR A 354 3.77 -24.14 35.97
N ASP A 355 2.54 -23.64 36.05
CA ASP A 355 1.32 -24.26 35.49
C ASP A 355 0.89 -23.54 34.20
N TYR A 356 1.84 -23.25 33.31
CA TYR A 356 1.69 -22.44 32.09
C TYR A 356 0.70 -22.98 31.03
N THR A 357 -0.04 -24.05 31.35
CA THR A 357 -1.08 -24.66 30.50
C THR A 357 -2.51 -24.47 31.04
N SER A 358 -2.72 -24.06 32.31
CA SER A 358 -4.08 -23.85 32.84
C SER A 358 -4.61 -22.44 32.56
N ASP A 359 -5.94 -22.26 32.54
CA ASP A 359 -6.60 -20.96 32.35
C ASP A 359 -6.28 -19.96 33.50
N ALA A 360 -5.87 -20.46 34.66
CA ALA A 360 -5.41 -19.63 35.78
C ALA A 360 -4.06 -18.96 35.48
N SER A 361 -3.23 -19.58 34.64
CA SER A 361 -1.86 -19.15 34.36
C SER A 361 -1.72 -17.94 33.43
N SER A 362 -2.80 -17.56 32.75
CA SER A 362 -2.86 -16.49 31.74
C SER A 362 -2.37 -15.14 32.30
N ALA A 363 -1.22 -14.65 31.85
CA ALA A 363 -0.71 -13.36 32.33
C ALA A 363 -1.60 -12.18 31.85
N PRO A 364 -1.98 -11.26 32.75
CA PRO A 364 -2.78 -10.09 32.39
C PRO A 364 -1.97 -9.08 31.57
N TYR A 365 -2.68 -8.36 30.69
CA TYR A 365 -2.17 -7.15 30.05
C TYR A 365 -1.76 -6.11 31.09
N ARG A 366 -0.61 -5.50 30.87
CA ARG A 366 0.08 -4.55 31.78
C ARG A 366 0.58 -3.35 30.97
N ASN A 367 0.86 -2.23 31.64
CA ASN A 367 1.29 -0.96 31.02
C ASN A 367 2.24 -1.14 29.83
N LYS A 368 1.98 -0.43 28.73
CA LYS A 368 2.84 -0.35 27.55
C LYS A 368 4.25 0.13 27.92
N SER A 369 5.25 -0.33 27.16
CA SER A 369 6.66 0.01 27.36
C SER A 369 7.08 1.18 26.46
N SER A 370 8.19 1.81 26.81
CA SER A 370 8.71 2.98 26.09
C SER A 370 9.16 2.71 24.65
N PHE A 371 9.44 1.45 24.30
CA PHE A 371 9.95 1.02 22.99
C PHE A 371 8.91 0.28 22.13
N ASP A 372 7.69 0.06 22.62
CA ASP A 372 6.59 -0.47 21.80
C ASP A 372 6.30 0.51 20.63
N PRO A 373 6.38 0.06 19.37
CA PRO A 373 6.29 0.93 18.20
C PRO A 373 4.87 1.39 17.88
N CYS A 374 3.82 0.85 18.50
CA CYS A 374 2.45 1.21 18.14
C CYS A 374 2.10 2.67 18.51
N PRO A 375 1.10 3.29 17.86
CA PRO A 375 0.61 4.63 18.19
C PRO A 375 -0.01 4.77 19.59
N ASN A 376 -0.45 5.98 19.96
CA ASN A 376 -1.19 6.21 21.20
C ASN A 376 -2.50 5.40 21.20
N GLY A 377 -2.88 4.82 22.34
CA GLY A 377 -4.05 3.92 22.45
C GLY A 377 -3.87 2.53 21.83
N TRP A 378 -2.71 2.22 21.24
CA TRP A 378 -2.40 0.95 20.57
C TRP A 378 -1.11 0.32 21.12
N ARG A 379 -0.98 -1.00 21.05
CA ARG A 379 0.19 -1.76 21.54
C ARG A 379 0.46 -3.02 20.72
N ILE A 380 1.66 -3.58 20.85
CA ILE A 380 1.97 -4.92 20.35
C ILE A 380 1.21 -5.98 21.20
N PRO A 381 0.57 -6.98 20.58
CA PRO A 381 -0.10 -8.06 21.30
C PRO A 381 0.90 -9.03 21.93
N SER A 382 0.53 -9.55 23.10
CA SER A 382 1.36 -10.44 23.91
C SER A 382 0.88 -11.89 23.84
N MET A 383 1.81 -12.84 23.98
CA MET A 383 1.47 -14.18 24.47
C MET A 383 0.98 -14.10 25.92
N LEU A 384 0.24 -15.13 26.36
CA LEU A 384 -0.21 -15.20 27.76
C LEU A 384 0.84 -15.83 28.71
N VAL A 385 1.93 -16.41 28.19
CA VAL A 385 3.07 -16.97 28.96
C VAL A 385 4.40 -16.82 28.19
N ALA A 386 5.53 -16.64 28.88
CA ALA A 386 6.88 -16.63 28.28
C ALA A 386 7.60 -17.99 28.29
N ASN A 387 6.92 -19.05 28.70
CA ASN A 387 7.45 -20.41 28.63
C ASN A 387 7.70 -20.82 27.16
N LEU A 388 8.89 -21.34 26.87
CA LEU A 388 9.23 -21.90 25.56
C LEU A 388 8.79 -23.38 25.45
N ALA A 389 8.94 -24.14 26.52
CA ALA A 389 8.60 -25.57 26.59
C ALA A 389 8.41 -26.06 28.03
N SER A 390 8.04 -27.33 28.15
CA SER A 390 8.01 -28.08 29.42
C SER A 390 9.40 -28.37 29.99
N GLY A 391 9.43 -28.94 31.21
CA GLY A 391 10.63 -29.52 31.82
C GLY A 391 11.28 -30.67 31.03
N GLY A 392 10.58 -31.20 30.02
CA GLY A 392 11.11 -32.20 29.07
C GLY A 392 11.42 -31.63 27.69
N TYR A 393 11.57 -30.31 27.56
CA TYR A 393 11.79 -29.59 26.29
C TYR A 393 10.68 -29.80 25.23
N VAL A 394 9.50 -30.27 25.62
CA VAL A 394 8.33 -30.39 24.73
C VAL A 394 7.59 -29.06 24.68
N ASP A 395 7.47 -28.47 23.49
CA ASP A 395 6.66 -27.26 23.29
C ASP A 395 5.17 -27.64 23.25
N ASN A 396 4.56 -27.60 24.44
CA ASN A 396 3.14 -27.79 24.67
C ASN A 396 2.42 -26.47 25.03
N ILE A 397 2.98 -25.31 24.64
CA ILE A 397 2.30 -24.01 24.81
C ILE A 397 1.00 -24.03 24.00
N ARG A 398 -0.10 -23.59 24.61
CA ARG A 398 -1.43 -23.64 24.00
C ARG A 398 -1.55 -22.71 22.80
N VAL A 399 -2.24 -23.14 21.75
CA VAL A 399 -2.51 -22.32 20.56
C VAL A 399 -3.35 -21.09 20.92
N ASP A 400 -4.39 -21.23 21.76
CA ASP A 400 -5.20 -20.10 22.23
C ASP A 400 -4.43 -19.08 23.10
N PHE A 401 -3.27 -19.44 23.66
CA PHE A 401 -2.39 -18.51 24.38
C PHE A 401 -1.53 -17.64 23.45
N SER A 402 -1.55 -17.89 22.14
CA SER A 402 -1.15 -16.92 21.12
C SER A 402 -2.28 -15.94 20.86
N PRO A 403 -2.02 -14.62 20.75
CA PRO A 403 -3.05 -13.66 20.33
C PRO A 403 -3.54 -13.93 18.91
N PHE A 404 -2.72 -14.58 18.07
CA PHE A 404 -3.04 -14.97 16.69
C PHE A 404 -3.61 -16.40 16.56
N GLY A 405 -3.80 -17.13 17.65
CA GLY A 405 -4.19 -18.54 17.66
C GLY A 405 -5.67 -18.79 17.34
N THR A 406 -5.98 -19.99 16.84
CA THR A 406 -7.36 -20.51 16.81
C THR A 406 -7.83 -20.89 18.22
N ARG A 407 -9.15 -20.96 18.42
CA ARG A 407 -9.78 -21.24 19.73
C ARG A 407 -9.62 -22.72 20.13
N THR A 408 -8.43 -23.12 20.54
CA THR A 408 -8.13 -24.46 21.02
C THR A 408 -7.05 -24.46 22.11
N ASN A 409 -7.26 -25.23 23.17
CA ASN A 409 -6.32 -25.44 24.27
C ASN A 409 -5.24 -26.50 23.94
N MET A 410 -5.17 -26.94 22.68
CA MET A 410 -4.14 -27.87 22.21
C MET A 410 -2.74 -27.21 22.25
N GLY A 411 -1.75 -27.93 22.76
CA GLY A 411 -0.35 -27.48 22.76
C GLY A 411 0.30 -27.55 21.37
N LYS A 412 1.26 -26.65 21.08
CA LYS A 412 1.94 -26.49 19.78
C LYS A 412 2.31 -27.82 19.11
N ASN A 413 3.12 -28.65 19.77
CA ASN A 413 3.59 -29.89 19.17
C ASN A 413 2.44 -30.85 18.82
N ALA A 414 1.37 -30.88 19.62
CA ALA A 414 0.19 -31.68 19.29
C ALA A 414 -0.59 -31.11 18.09
N PHE A 415 -0.75 -29.79 18.01
CA PHE A 415 -1.38 -29.11 16.87
C PHE A 415 -0.60 -29.36 15.57
N GLU A 416 0.74 -29.30 15.64
CA GLU A 416 1.61 -29.55 14.50
C GLU A 416 1.67 -31.04 14.11
N SER A 417 1.76 -31.97 15.06
CA SER A 417 1.74 -33.42 14.79
C SER A 417 0.41 -33.94 14.23
N ASN A 418 -0.72 -33.27 14.52
CA ASN A 418 -2.00 -33.57 13.86
C ASN A 418 -2.11 -32.93 12.45
N GLY A 419 -1.09 -32.21 11.99
CA GLY A 419 -1.09 -31.54 10.69
C GLY A 419 -1.97 -30.29 10.62
N TYR A 420 -2.53 -29.80 11.73
CA TYR A 420 -3.44 -28.63 11.72
C TYR A 420 -2.74 -27.31 11.37
N HIS A 421 -1.41 -27.29 11.36
CA HIS A 421 -0.63 -26.19 10.80
C HIS A 421 -0.64 -26.15 9.26
N ILE A 422 -1.09 -27.22 8.59
CA ILE A 422 -1.19 -27.32 7.12
C ILE A 422 -2.63 -27.00 6.72
N ILE A 423 -2.82 -25.90 6.00
CA ILE A 423 -4.14 -25.50 5.50
C ILE A 423 -4.48 -26.36 4.28
N LYS A 424 -5.52 -27.18 4.39
CA LYS A 424 -6.01 -28.06 3.31
C LYS A 424 -6.66 -27.27 2.16
N PRO A 425 -6.69 -27.83 0.92
CA PRO A 425 -7.33 -27.20 -0.23
C PRO A 425 -8.85 -26.99 -0.07
N ASN A 426 -9.49 -27.72 0.83
CA ASN A 426 -10.91 -27.59 1.20
C ASN A 426 -11.12 -28.11 2.64
N ASP A 427 -12.31 -27.89 3.18
CA ASP A 427 -12.65 -28.20 4.59
C ASP A 427 -12.94 -29.70 4.86
N ASN A 428 -12.70 -30.60 3.90
CA ASN A 428 -12.94 -32.03 4.10
C ASN A 428 -11.95 -32.63 5.12
N ASN A 429 -12.49 -33.30 6.14
CA ASN A 429 -11.72 -33.86 7.26
C ASN A 429 -10.81 -32.79 7.91
N VAL A 430 -11.35 -31.59 8.13
CA VAL A 430 -10.74 -30.48 8.88
C VAL A 430 -11.53 -30.27 10.17
N PRO A 431 -10.89 -30.09 11.35
CA PRO A 431 -11.62 -29.84 12.59
C PRO A 431 -12.28 -28.46 12.57
N ALA A 432 -13.41 -28.30 13.28
CA ALA A 432 -14.26 -27.10 13.19
C ALA A 432 -13.55 -25.76 13.57
N PHE A 433 -12.45 -25.78 14.33
CA PHE A 433 -11.66 -24.59 14.62
C PHE A 433 -10.66 -24.21 13.50
N MET A 434 -10.56 -25.02 12.44
CA MET A 434 -9.70 -24.82 11.25
C MET A 434 -10.48 -24.74 9.93
N THR A 435 -11.81 -24.94 9.92
CA THR A 435 -12.64 -24.78 8.72
C THR A 435 -12.77 -23.30 8.35
N GLY A 436 -12.94 -22.99 7.07
CA GLY A 436 -13.18 -21.62 6.60
C GLY A 436 -11.93 -20.75 6.41
N PHE A 437 -10.72 -21.30 6.57
CA PHE A 437 -9.48 -20.63 6.14
C PHE A 437 -9.52 -20.32 4.65
N LYS A 438 -9.16 -19.09 4.25
CA LYS A 438 -8.91 -18.71 2.85
C LYS A 438 -7.49 -18.17 2.69
N LEU A 439 -6.86 -18.49 1.57
CA LEU A 439 -5.58 -17.90 1.18
C LEU A 439 -5.53 -17.60 -0.32
N PHE A 440 -4.82 -16.54 -0.66
CA PHE A 440 -4.51 -16.13 -2.02
C PHE A 440 -3.04 -16.53 -2.27
N THR A 441 -2.80 -17.47 -3.19
CA THR A 441 -1.48 -18.10 -3.37
C THR A 441 -0.41 -17.06 -3.70
N ASN A 442 0.70 -17.06 -2.97
CA ASN A 442 1.77 -16.06 -3.04
C ASN A 442 1.34 -14.60 -2.72
N ILE A 443 0.16 -14.37 -2.12
CA ILE A 443 -0.32 -13.01 -1.77
C ILE A 443 -0.58 -12.85 -0.27
N GLY A 444 -1.31 -13.78 0.36
CA GLY A 444 -1.66 -13.68 1.78
C GLY A 444 -2.84 -14.55 2.19
N PHE A 445 -3.38 -14.31 3.39
CA PHE A 445 -4.48 -15.06 4.00
C PHE A 445 -5.67 -14.15 4.32
N ASP A 446 -6.88 -14.66 4.07
CA ASP A 446 -8.13 -14.09 4.61
C ASP A 446 -8.67 -15.07 5.66
N LEU A 447 -8.64 -14.62 6.92
CA LEU A 447 -9.09 -15.41 8.07
C LEU A 447 -10.41 -14.84 8.66
N SER A 448 -11.20 -14.14 7.85
CA SER A 448 -12.45 -13.48 8.24
C SER A 448 -13.59 -14.42 8.66
N ASN A 449 -13.45 -15.73 8.50
CA ASN A 449 -14.47 -16.73 8.87
C ASN A 449 -13.90 -18.05 9.43
N VAL A 450 -12.72 -18.02 10.05
CA VAL A 450 -12.07 -19.23 10.61
C VAL A 450 -12.86 -19.78 11.80
N GLY A 451 -13.39 -21.00 11.64
CA GLY A 451 -14.28 -21.64 12.61
C GLY A 451 -15.50 -20.79 12.99
N GLY A 452 -15.99 -19.95 12.06
CA GLY A 452 -17.06 -18.98 12.31
C GLY A 452 -16.62 -17.69 13.01
N ASN A 453 -15.32 -17.38 13.06
CA ASN A 453 -14.76 -16.19 13.69
C ASN A 453 -14.00 -15.34 12.68
N ASN A 454 -14.17 -14.01 12.74
CA ASN A 454 -13.34 -13.08 11.98
C ASN A 454 -12.01 -12.85 12.68
N MET A 455 -10.94 -13.54 12.27
CA MET A 455 -9.58 -13.32 12.80
C MET A 455 -8.85 -12.16 12.10
N GLY A 456 -9.41 -11.61 11.02
CA GLY A 456 -8.84 -10.53 10.21
C GLY A 456 -8.15 -11.01 8.93
N ILE A 457 -7.66 -10.04 8.14
CA ILE A 457 -6.95 -10.27 6.87
C ILE A 457 -5.45 -10.11 7.10
N PHE A 458 -4.64 -10.99 6.51
CA PHE A 458 -3.19 -11.11 6.75
C PHE A 458 -2.41 -11.14 5.42
N PRO A 459 -2.10 -9.98 4.84
CA PRO A 459 -1.26 -9.87 3.65
C PRO A 459 0.18 -10.34 3.91
N GLY A 460 0.85 -10.86 2.87
CA GLY A 460 2.29 -11.17 2.88
C GLY A 460 3.15 -9.96 3.23
N THR A 461 4.02 -10.11 4.22
CA THR A 461 4.87 -9.04 4.77
C THR A 461 6.33 -9.18 4.36
N GLY A 462 6.74 -10.40 4.01
CA GLY A 462 8.15 -10.82 4.05
C GLY A 462 8.78 -10.67 5.44
N GLN A 463 10.08 -10.85 5.51
CA GLN A 463 10.93 -10.67 6.68
C GLN A 463 12.38 -10.42 6.25
N ILE A 464 13.23 -9.87 7.14
CA ILE A 464 14.69 -9.84 6.97
C ILE A 464 15.30 -10.68 8.10
N ALA A 465 15.71 -11.92 7.82
CA ALA A 465 16.21 -12.83 8.85
C ALA A 465 17.67 -13.22 8.58
N ILE A 466 18.59 -12.96 9.51
CA ILE A 466 20.05 -12.97 9.24
C ILE A 466 20.57 -14.33 8.74
N ASN A 467 20.00 -15.44 9.23
CA ASN A 467 20.41 -16.79 8.83
C ASN A 467 19.53 -17.40 7.71
N ALA A 468 18.62 -16.64 7.10
CA ALA A 468 17.81 -17.07 5.95
C ALA A 468 18.08 -16.15 4.75
N GLN A 469 18.05 -16.70 3.53
CA GLN A 469 18.37 -15.96 2.29
C GLN A 469 19.70 -15.17 2.33
N GLY A 470 20.65 -15.51 3.22
CA GLY A 470 21.87 -14.71 3.44
C GLY A 470 21.63 -13.35 4.10
N GLY A 471 20.61 -13.25 4.96
CA GLY A 471 20.25 -12.03 5.67
C GLY A 471 19.55 -11.00 4.80
N GLN A 472 18.92 -11.42 3.71
CA GLN A 472 18.18 -10.56 2.78
C GLN A 472 16.72 -10.42 3.21
N TYR A 473 16.01 -9.44 2.66
CA TYR A 473 14.54 -9.47 2.64
C TYR A 473 14.11 -10.72 1.83
N THR A 474 13.12 -11.46 2.32
CA THR A 474 12.60 -12.69 1.68
C THR A 474 11.78 -12.37 0.42
N ASP A 475 11.05 -13.34 -0.11
CA ASP A 475 9.85 -13.02 -0.88
C ASP A 475 8.85 -12.17 -0.05
N GLN A 476 7.94 -11.51 -0.76
CA GLN A 476 6.90 -10.62 -0.23
C GLN A 476 5.61 -11.37 0.16
N HIS A 477 5.64 -12.71 0.23
CA HIS A 477 4.43 -13.53 0.37
C HIS A 477 4.33 -14.31 1.68
N HIS A 478 5.46 -14.59 2.33
CA HIS A 478 5.47 -14.98 3.74
C HIS A 478 4.81 -13.91 4.62
N VAL A 479 4.05 -14.33 5.64
CA VAL A 479 3.54 -13.44 6.70
C VAL A 479 4.35 -13.70 7.97
N GLY A 480 4.99 -12.66 8.52
CA GLY A 480 5.69 -12.71 9.79
C GLY A 480 5.26 -11.55 10.68
N LEU A 481 4.50 -11.84 11.75
CA LEU A 481 4.03 -10.84 12.72
C LEU A 481 4.54 -11.14 14.13
N TRP A 482 5.26 -10.18 14.72
CA TRP A 482 5.75 -10.30 16.09
C TRP A 482 4.66 -10.35 17.16
N THR A 483 4.98 -10.99 18.29
CA THR A 483 4.36 -10.69 19.59
C THR A 483 5.35 -9.93 20.48
N SER A 484 4.86 -9.33 21.58
CA SER A 484 5.73 -8.70 22.57
C SER A 484 6.48 -9.71 23.46
N THR A 485 6.25 -11.02 23.32
CA THR A 485 6.79 -12.04 24.23
C THR A 485 8.04 -12.74 23.70
N MET A 486 9.18 -12.37 24.27
CA MET A 486 10.41 -13.16 24.22
C MET A 486 10.30 -14.37 25.17
N THR A 487 10.72 -15.56 24.71
CA THR A 487 10.51 -16.84 25.43
C THR A 487 11.80 -17.46 25.97
N ARG A 488 11.69 -18.23 27.05
CA ARG A 488 12.81 -18.98 27.64
C ARG A 488 12.42 -20.38 28.14
N PHE A 489 13.43 -21.24 28.30
CA PHE A 489 13.30 -22.51 29.03
C PHE A 489 13.34 -22.28 30.56
N TYR A 490 13.10 -23.35 31.32
CA TYR A 490 13.05 -23.37 32.78
C TYR A 490 14.43 -23.36 33.47
N ASP A 491 15.50 -23.44 32.69
CA ASP A 491 16.87 -23.71 33.11
C ASP A 491 17.79 -22.48 32.93
N THR A 492 19.10 -22.71 32.74
CA THR A 492 20.11 -21.70 32.44
C THR A 492 20.33 -21.47 30.94
N THR A 493 19.52 -22.07 30.04
CA THR A 493 19.67 -21.88 28.60
C THR A 493 19.41 -20.42 28.21
N PRO A 494 20.34 -19.75 27.49
CA PRO A 494 20.18 -18.35 27.06
C PRO A 494 18.89 -18.07 26.29
N ALA A 495 18.23 -16.97 26.62
CA ALA A 495 17.04 -16.51 25.92
C ALA A 495 17.44 -15.76 24.64
N VAL A 496 16.97 -16.24 23.49
CA VAL A 496 17.38 -15.75 22.15
C VAL A 496 16.22 -15.63 21.14
N SER A 497 15.00 -15.98 21.55
CA SER A 497 13.87 -16.21 20.65
C SER A 497 12.60 -15.51 21.12
N THR A 498 11.79 -15.06 20.16
CA THR A 498 10.48 -14.43 20.38
C THR A 498 9.40 -15.19 19.63
N ARG A 499 8.22 -15.34 20.24
CA ARG A 499 7.03 -15.88 19.57
C ARG A 499 6.50 -14.94 18.50
N MET A 500 6.07 -15.51 17.38
CA MET A 500 5.47 -14.80 16.24
C MET A 500 4.36 -15.64 15.60
N LEU A 501 3.44 -14.99 14.90
CA LEU A 501 2.69 -15.63 13.83
C LEU A 501 3.60 -15.75 12.61
N TYR A 502 3.73 -16.97 12.08
CA TYR A 502 4.35 -17.21 10.78
C TYR A 502 3.38 -17.95 9.86
N MET A 503 3.25 -17.51 8.60
CA MET A 503 2.41 -18.18 7.60
C MET A 503 3.06 -18.19 6.21
N ILE A 504 2.80 -19.26 5.46
CA ILE A 504 3.35 -19.49 4.12
C ILE A 504 2.20 -19.78 3.14
N PRO A 505 2.02 -19.00 2.07
CA PRO A 505 1.04 -19.27 1.00
C PRO A 505 1.69 -19.69 -0.34
N GLU A 506 2.88 -20.31 -0.35
CA GLU A 506 3.71 -20.48 -1.56
C GLU A 506 3.28 -21.66 -2.46
N LYS A 507 2.73 -21.38 -3.65
CA LYS A 507 2.34 -22.43 -4.63
C LYS A 507 3.51 -23.13 -5.33
N TYR A 508 4.71 -22.55 -5.29
CA TYR A 508 5.88 -23.03 -6.02
C TYR A 508 6.74 -24.07 -5.27
N GLN A 509 6.27 -24.57 -4.12
CA GLN A 509 6.90 -25.65 -3.36
C GLN A 509 6.36 -27.02 -3.78
N GLY A 510 7.21 -28.06 -3.70
CA GLY A 510 6.84 -29.44 -4.05
C GLY A 510 5.95 -30.17 -3.04
N ASP A 511 5.67 -29.54 -1.89
CA ASP A 511 4.80 -30.07 -0.84
C ASP A 511 3.41 -30.46 -1.37
N THR A 512 2.80 -31.46 -0.72
CA THR A 512 1.46 -31.96 -1.03
C THR A 512 0.58 -31.77 0.21
N PRO A 513 -0.26 -30.72 0.28
CA PRO A 513 -0.98 -30.32 1.50
C PRO A 513 -2.01 -31.35 1.98
N ASP A 514 -2.54 -32.13 1.06
CA ASP A 514 -3.56 -33.14 1.30
C ASP A 514 -3.31 -34.36 0.40
N PRO A 515 -2.99 -35.54 0.96
CA PRO A 515 -2.80 -36.76 0.19
C PRO A 515 -4.02 -37.19 -0.65
N ALA A 516 -5.24 -36.74 -0.30
CA ALA A 516 -6.43 -37.00 -1.11
C ALA A 516 -6.49 -36.15 -2.39
N ASN A 517 -5.70 -35.08 -2.48
CA ASN A 517 -5.66 -34.14 -3.59
C ASN A 517 -4.24 -33.96 -4.17
N PRO A 518 -3.58 -35.06 -4.63
CA PRO A 518 -2.13 -35.07 -4.89
C PRO A 518 -1.67 -34.22 -6.07
N THR A 519 -2.58 -33.72 -6.91
CA THR A 519 -2.28 -32.77 -8.01
C THR A 519 -2.15 -31.33 -7.51
N ILE A 520 -2.68 -31.00 -6.34
CA ILE A 520 -2.53 -29.69 -5.71
C ILE A 520 -1.18 -29.65 -4.98
N LYS A 521 -0.27 -28.80 -5.45
CA LYS A 521 1.06 -28.57 -4.87
C LYS A 521 1.19 -27.18 -4.27
N GLY A 522 2.04 -27.06 -3.27
CA GLY A 522 2.38 -25.81 -2.59
C GLY A 522 2.50 -25.99 -1.08
N ARG A 523 3.13 -25.01 -0.42
CA ARG A 523 3.32 -24.98 1.03
C ARG A 523 2.36 -23.97 1.65
N TYR A 524 1.34 -24.48 2.32
CA TYR A 524 0.26 -23.70 2.90
C TYR A 524 0.25 -23.87 4.43
N TRP A 525 1.04 -23.06 5.13
CA TRP A 525 1.27 -23.20 6.57
C TRP A 525 0.70 -22.03 7.38
N TYR A 526 0.16 -22.35 8.55
CA TYR A 526 -0.32 -21.44 9.59
C TYR A 526 0.30 -21.84 10.93
N MET A 527 1.20 -20.99 11.45
CA MET A 527 2.02 -21.29 12.62
C MET A 527 1.93 -20.13 13.65
N PRO A 528 0.85 -20.09 14.47
CA PRO A 528 0.61 -19.00 15.44
C PRO A 528 1.54 -19.02 16.66
N LEU A 529 2.41 -20.03 16.77
CA LEU A 529 3.39 -20.24 17.84
C LEU A 529 4.82 -20.39 17.30
N SER A 530 5.09 -19.86 16.10
CA SER A 530 6.44 -19.87 15.52
C SER A 530 7.42 -19.02 16.34
N THR A 531 8.71 -19.17 16.09
CA THR A 531 9.78 -18.44 16.78
C THR A 531 10.83 -17.93 15.80
N ALA A 532 11.20 -16.65 15.92
CA ALA A 532 12.34 -16.04 15.21
C ALA A 532 13.31 -15.41 16.21
N LYS A 533 14.50 -15.02 15.73
CA LYS A 533 15.56 -14.43 16.56
C LYS A 533 15.29 -12.93 16.72
N THR A 534 15.65 -12.37 17.87
CA THR A 534 15.39 -10.93 18.14
C THR A 534 16.01 -9.99 17.12
N SER A 535 17.14 -10.39 16.51
CA SER A 535 17.89 -9.64 15.49
C SER A 535 17.31 -9.72 14.08
N ASP A 536 16.38 -10.64 13.82
CA ASP A 536 15.61 -10.67 12.57
C ASP A 536 14.60 -9.50 12.58
N ALA A 537 14.13 -9.04 11.42
CA ALA A 537 13.10 -8.02 11.29
C ALA A 537 11.83 -8.60 10.66
N ASN A 538 10.72 -8.51 11.40
CA ASN A 538 9.38 -8.94 11.00
C ASN A 538 8.39 -7.78 11.18
N ALA A 539 7.20 -7.88 10.57
CA ALA A 539 6.19 -6.84 10.68
C ALA A 539 5.47 -6.87 12.05
N CYS A 540 4.76 -5.79 12.34
CA CYS A 540 3.99 -5.60 13.56
C CYS A 540 2.51 -5.35 13.24
N ARG A 541 1.60 -5.85 14.07
CA ARG A 541 0.17 -5.49 14.05
C ARG A 541 -0.27 -5.16 15.46
N CYS A 542 -0.94 -4.04 15.64
CA CYS A 542 -1.32 -3.56 16.96
C CYS A 542 -2.72 -4.04 17.38
N ILE A 543 -2.92 -4.17 18.69
CA ILE A 543 -4.23 -4.22 19.34
C ILE A 543 -4.46 -2.91 20.12
N LYS A 544 -5.73 -2.56 20.36
CA LYS A 544 -6.09 -1.46 21.26
C LYS A 544 -5.53 -1.77 22.64
N ASP A 545 -4.85 -0.79 23.24
CA ASP A 545 -4.24 -0.97 24.55
C ASP A 545 -5.34 -0.95 25.63
N PRO A 546 -5.54 -2.02 26.42
CA PRO A 546 -6.63 -2.07 27.38
C PRO A 546 -6.39 -1.24 28.65
N LEU A 547 -5.32 -0.43 28.71
CA LEU A 547 -4.87 0.27 29.92
C LEU A 547 -4.46 1.75 29.75
N TYR A 548 -4.28 2.29 28.54
CA TYR A 548 -3.74 3.65 28.35
C TYR A 548 -4.54 4.76 29.06
N GLN A 549 -5.88 4.66 29.06
CA GLN A 549 -6.76 5.57 29.78
C GLN A 549 -6.89 5.25 31.28
N LEU A 550 -6.95 3.96 31.64
CA LEU A 550 -7.16 3.52 33.03
C LEU A 550 -5.94 3.75 33.93
N ASN A 551 -4.74 3.73 33.35
CA ASN A 551 -3.47 3.86 34.07
C ASN A 551 -2.72 5.16 33.70
N ASP A 552 -3.47 6.17 33.24
CA ASP A 552 -3.05 7.55 32.93
C ASP A 552 -1.77 7.69 32.07
N TYR A 553 -1.79 7.11 30.88
CA TYR A 553 -0.78 7.32 29.83
C TYR A 553 -1.38 7.54 28.44
N ASP A 554 -2.57 8.15 28.37
CA ASP A 554 -3.16 8.63 27.13
C ASP A 554 -2.47 9.93 26.67
N PHE A 555 -1.86 9.91 25.48
CA PHE A 555 -1.21 11.04 24.82
C PHE A 555 -1.84 11.30 23.44
N PRO A 556 -2.99 12.01 23.38
CA PRO A 556 -3.63 12.37 22.12
C PRO A 556 -2.68 13.10 21.17
N THR A 557 -2.85 12.86 19.87
CA THR A 557 -2.10 13.57 18.81
C THR A 557 -2.48 15.04 18.82
N GLU A 558 -1.48 15.92 18.82
CA GLU A 558 -1.67 17.35 18.57
C GLU A 558 -1.53 17.62 17.07
N TYR A 559 -2.41 18.46 16.51
CA TYR A 559 -2.52 18.69 15.08
C TYR A 559 -2.16 20.11 14.67
N ILE A 560 -1.66 20.27 13.44
CA ILE A 560 -1.39 21.57 12.83
C ILE A 560 -2.69 22.10 12.20
N SER A 561 -3.05 23.35 12.53
CA SER A 561 -4.19 24.07 11.95
C SER A 561 -4.15 24.04 10.41
N PRO A 562 -5.30 23.91 9.73
CA PRO A 562 -5.36 23.88 8.26
C PRO A 562 -4.81 25.16 7.63
N VAL A 563 -4.04 24.97 6.56
CA VAL A 563 -3.76 25.97 5.52
C VAL A 563 -4.86 25.85 4.46
N THR A 564 -5.03 26.87 3.62
CA THR A 564 -6.03 26.85 2.55
C THR A 564 -5.66 25.85 1.44
N GLU A 565 -6.16 24.63 1.54
CA GLU A 565 -6.07 23.61 0.50
C GLU A 565 -7.35 23.46 -0.33
N TYR A 566 -7.21 22.92 -1.54
CA TYR A 566 -8.33 22.57 -2.40
C TYR A 566 -8.16 21.17 -3.00
N THR A 567 -9.05 20.24 -2.64
CA THR A 567 -8.99 18.82 -3.07
C THR A 567 -10.14 18.40 -3.98
N VAL A 568 -11.13 19.27 -4.18
CA VAL A 568 -12.43 18.93 -4.79
C VAL A 568 -12.28 18.49 -6.25
N GLY A 569 -12.67 17.24 -6.54
CA GLY A 569 -12.70 16.70 -7.90
C GLY A 569 -11.34 16.32 -8.48
N LEU A 570 -10.31 16.11 -7.65
CA LEU A 570 -9.00 15.62 -8.10
C LEU A 570 -9.11 14.30 -8.88
N ASP A 571 -10.02 13.41 -8.47
CA ASP A 571 -10.29 12.11 -9.08
C ASP A 571 -11.21 12.19 -10.34
N ASN A 572 -11.66 13.38 -10.75
CA ASN A 572 -12.48 13.55 -11.97
C ASN A 572 -11.73 13.03 -13.22
N PRO A 573 -12.43 12.51 -14.25
CA PRO A 573 -11.78 11.93 -15.42
C PRO A 573 -11.01 12.97 -16.24
N ASN A 574 -9.93 12.52 -16.90
CA ASN A 574 -9.19 13.32 -17.88
C ASN A 574 -9.80 13.26 -19.29
N SER A 575 -10.63 12.26 -19.56
CA SER A 575 -11.27 12.03 -20.85
C SER A 575 -12.78 11.93 -20.72
N TYR A 576 -13.51 12.63 -21.58
CA TYR A 576 -14.97 12.61 -21.66
C TYR A 576 -15.36 11.94 -22.97
N GLN A 577 -15.89 10.71 -22.88
CA GLN A 577 -16.38 9.98 -24.05
C GLN A 577 -17.88 10.20 -24.26
N VAL A 578 -18.26 10.40 -25.52
CA VAL A 578 -19.63 10.57 -25.98
C VAL A 578 -19.83 9.74 -27.23
N VAL A 579 -21.04 9.24 -27.48
CA VAL A 579 -21.40 8.60 -28.76
C VAL A 579 -22.04 9.64 -29.67
N LYS A 580 -21.64 9.68 -30.94
CA LYS A 580 -22.19 10.53 -31.99
C LYS A 580 -23.73 10.44 -32.02
N SER A 581 -24.38 11.59 -31.83
CA SER A 581 -25.84 11.72 -31.84
C SER A 581 -26.32 12.45 -33.10
N ALA A 582 -27.54 12.16 -33.54
CA ALA A 582 -28.21 12.90 -34.61
C ALA A 582 -28.65 14.32 -34.16
N ALA A 583 -28.71 14.56 -32.85
CA ALA A 583 -28.91 15.88 -32.24
C ALA A 583 -27.59 16.45 -31.71
N SER A 584 -27.51 17.77 -31.54
CA SER A 584 -26.43 18.40 -30.78
C SER A 584 -26.41 17.90 -29.33
N SER A 585 -25.23 17.72 -28.76
CA SER A 585 -25.05 17.25 -27.38
C SER A 585 -24.05 18.14 -26.63
N ILE A 586 -24.07 18.07 -25.30
CA ILE A 586 -23.25 18.91 -24.43
C ILE A 586 -22.35 18.04 -23.57
N VAL A 587 -21.08 18.41 -23.46
CA VAL A 587 -20.16 17.90 -22.42
C VAL A 587 -19.92 19.02 -21.41
N GLU A 588 -20.23 18.74 -20.14
CA GLU A 588 -19.86 19.59 -19.01
C GLU A 588 -18.59 19.06 -18.33
N ILE A 589 -17.64 19.95 -18.06
CA ILE A 589 -16.35 19.62 -17.44
C ILE A 589 -16.16 20.53 -16.21
N PRO A 590 -16.23 19.99 -14.98
CA PRO A 590 -15.97 20.76 -13.77
C PRO A 590 -14.52 21.27 -13.74
N VAL A 591 -14.32 22.57 -13.52
CA VAL A 591 -12.96 23.15 -13.51
C VAL A 591 -12.14 22.76 -12.29
N THR A 592 -12.80 22.25 -11.23
CA THR A 592 -12.22 22.02 -9.89
C THR A 592 -10.95 21.17 -9.92
N LYS A 593 -10.89 20.15 -10.79
CA LYS A 593 -9.70 19.30 -10.95
C LYS A 593 -8.43 20.07 -11.28
N ALA A 594 -8.55 21.16 -12.05
CA ALA A 594 -7.40 21.99 -12.39
C ALA A 594 -6.81 22.64 -11.13
N PHE A 595 -7.65 23.23 -10.28
CA PHE A 595 -7.25 23.88 -9.04
C PHE A 595 -6.72 22.88 -8.01
N SER A 596 -7.34 21.70 -7.90
CA SER A 596 -6.84 20.67 -6.99
C SER A 596 -5.52 20.08 -7.46
N ALA A 597 -5.36 19.75 -8.76
CA ALA A 597 -4.10 19.21 -9.26
C ALA A 597 -2.97 20.25 -9.21
N GLN A 598 -3.24 21.51 -9.54
CA GLN A 598 -2.27 22.61 -9.46
C GLN A 598 -1.76 22.82 -8.03
N SER A 599 -2.66 22.94 -7.04
CA SER A 599 -2.29 23.16 -5.64
C SER A 599 -1.64 21.93 -4.98
N GLN A 600 -2.15 20.72 -5.24
CA GLN A 600 -1.71 19.50 -4.54
C GLN A 600 -0.50 18.80 -5.19
N LEU A 601 -0.48 18.68 -6.51
CA LEU A 601 0.46 17.81 -7.24
C LEU A 601 1.54 18.59 -7.99
N LEU A 602 1.23 19.82 -8.40
CA LEU A 602 2.12 20.66 -9.22
C LEU A 602 2.87 21.73 -8.40
N ASN A 603 2.64 21.78 -7.08
CA ASN A 603 3.27 22.74 -6.15
C ASN A 603 2.94 24.22 -6.49
N ASN A 604 1.73 24.48 -7.00
CA ASN A 604 1.23 25.81 -7.36
C ASN A 604 0.03 26.18 -6.46
N ALA A 605 0.31 26.54 -5.20
CA ALA A 605 -0.72 26.99 -4.27
C ALA A 605 -1.35 28.33 -4.68
N ASP A 606 -0.61 29.19 -5.41
CA ASP A 606 -1.09 30.50 -5.86
C ASP A 606 -2.26 30.44 -6.86
N VAL A 607 -2.53 29.26 -7.44
CA VAL A 607 -3.75 28.98 -8.19
C VAL A 607 -5.04 29.20 -7.36
N LEU A 608 -4.93 29.18 -6.02
CA LEU A 608 -6.03 29.37 -5.08
C LEU A 608 -6.26 30.84 -4.69
N ASN A 609 -5.44 31.77 -5.17
CA ASN A 609 -5.68 33.21 -5.03
C ASN A 609 -6.85 33.65 -5.93
N ALA A 610 -7.69 34.58 -5.46
CA ALA A 610 -8.87 35.04 -6.23
C ALA A 610 -8.51 35.67 -7.60
N SER A 611 -7.31 36.24 -7.74
CA SER A 611 -6.76 36.71 -9.01
C SER A 611 -6.53 35.61 -10.04
N SER A 612 -6.42 34.34 -9.61
CA SER A 612 -6.19 33.17 -10.46
C SER A 612 -7.48 32.58 -11.03
N PHE A 613 -8.67 32.98 -10.55
CA PHE A 613 -9.95 32.48 -11.07
C PHE A 613 -11.01 33.56 -11.33
N ASN A 614 -10.61 34.83 -11.36
CA ASN A 614 -11.51 35.95 -11.60
C ASN A 614 -12.01 36.09 -13.07
N ASN A 615 -11.41 35.42 -14.04
CA ASN A 615 -11.72 35.59 -15.46
C ASN A 615 -11.36 34.34 -16.28
N LEU A 616 -11.91 33.19 -15.90
CA LEU A 616 -11.66 31.90 -16.53
C LEU A 616 -11.94 31.94 -18.04
N LYS A 617 -11.11 31.22 -18.81
CA LYS A 617 -11.23 31.03 -20.26
C LYS A 617 -11.01 29.56 -20.60
N ALA A 618 -11.75 29.08 -21.61
CA ALA A 618 -11.53 27.78 -22.20
C ALA A 618 -11.11 27.93 -23.66
N ASN A 619 -10.26 27.04 -24.15
CA ASN A 619 -9.93 26.93 -25.57
C ASN A 619 -10.07 25.49 -26.08
N VAL A 620 -10.34 25.31 -27.37
CA VAL A 620 -10.07 24.04 -28.06
C VAL A 620 -8.62 24.12 -28.53
N LEU A 621 -7.69 23.47 -27.82
CA LEU A 621 -6.29 23.49 -28.22
C LEU A 621 -6.09 22.85 -29.59
N TRP A 622 -6.72 21.69 -29.81
CA TRP A 622 -6.76 21.04 -31.11
C TRP A 622 -7.97 20.11 -31.28
N THR A 623 -8.34 19.82 -32.52
CA THR A 623 -9.33 18.80 -32.92
C THR A 623 -8.87 18.00 -34.15
N THR A 624 -9.34 16.77 -34.34
CA THR A 624 -9.23 16.03 -35.62
C THR A 624 -10.31 16.40 -36.62
N ASN A 625 -11.36 17.11 -36.20
CA ASN A 625 -12.52 17.46 -37.01
C ASN A 625 -13.01 18.87 -36.65
N THR A 626 -12.91 19.82 -37.58
CA THR A 626 -13.31 21.23 -37.36
C THR A 626 -14.80 21.42 -37.17
N ALA A 627 -15.64 20.48 -37.62
CA ALA A 627 -17.07 20.51 -37.41
C ALA A 627 -17.50 19.94 -36.04
N LEU A 628 -16.60 19.30 -35.29
CA LEU A 628 -16.95 18.53 -34.09
C LEU A 628 -17.55 19.36 -32.95
N ILE A 629 -17.00 20.55 -32.73
CA ILE A 629 -17.38 21.45 -31.63
C ILE A 629 -17.89 22.76 -32.25
N ASN A 630 -19.15 23.08 -31.97
CA ASN A 630 -19.79 24.32 -32.41
C ASN A 630 -19.31 25.52 -31.58
N THR A 631 -19.34 25.39 -30.25
CA THR A 631 -18.86 26.41 -29.32
C THR A 631 -18.31 25.80 -28.03
N VAL A 632 -17.39 26.52 -27.38
CA VAL A 632 -16.95 26.26 -26.01
C VAL A 632 -17.17 27.51 -25.17
N ASN A 633 -17.82 27.37 -24.02
CA ASN A 633 -18.08 28.46 -23.07
C ASN A 633 -17.71 28.03 -21.65
N ILE A 634 -17.65 28.97 -20.71
CA ILE A 634 -17.55 28.67 -19.26
C ILE A 634 -18.80 29.20 -18.55
N VAL A 635 -19.48 28.31 -17.83
CA VAL A 635 -20.50 28.66 -16.83
C VAL A 635 -19.77 29.10 -15.57
N ASN A 636 -20.18 30.24 -15.00
CA ASN A 636 -19.49 30.96 -13.94
C ASN A 636 -17.97 31.15 -14.21
N PRO A 637 -17.58 32.07 -15.12
CA PRO A 637 -16.18 32.35 -15.42
C PRO A 637 -15.48 33.22 -14.36
N SER A 638 -16.19 33.67 -13.33
CA SER A 638 -15.68 34.59 -12.30
C SER A 638 -16.22 34.24 -10.90
N PRO A 639 -15.99 33.01 -10.39
CA PRO A 639 -16.44 32.60 -9.06
C PRO A 639 -15.91 33.53 -7.96
N GLY A 640 -16.78 33.89 -7.01
CA GLY A 640 -16.47 34.84 -5.93
C GLY A 640 -15.55 34.29 -4.85
N SER A 641 -15.47 32.96 -4.72
CA SER A 641 -14.67 32.25 -3.72
C SER A 641 -14.20 30.88 -4.21
N LEU A 642 -13.30 30.25 -3.44
CA LEU A 642 -12.87 28.87 -3.68
C LEU A 642 -14.04 27.86 -3.60
N ALA A 643 -15.08 28.12 -2.80
CA ALA A 643 -16.25 27.25 -2.75
C ALA A 643 -17.04 27.32 -4.08
N ASP A 644 -17.15 28.51 -4.67
CA ASP A 644 -17.90 28.76 -5.90
C ASP A 644 -17.27 28.11 -7.14
N LEU A 645 -15.97 27.75 -7.10
CA LEU A 645 -15.31 26.94 -8.15
C LEU A 645 -16.07 25.64 -8.47
N SER A 646 -16.80 25.08 -7.50
CA SER A 646 -17.66 23.90 -7.68
C SER A 646 -18.81 24.13 -8.67
N THR A 647 -19.23 25.38 -8.85
CA THR A 647 -20.27 25.78 -9.83
C THR A 647 -19.70 26.08 -11.21
N SER A 648 -18.38 26.25 -11.33
CA SER A 648 -17.71 26.64 -12.56
C SER A 648 -17.43 25.43 -13.46
N LYS A 649 -17.90 25.51 -14.71
CA LYS A 649 -17.83 24.40 -15.68
C LYS A 649 -17.46 24.89 -17.08
N ILE A 650 -16.62 24.14 -17.79
CA ILE A 650 -16.50 24.29 -19.25
C ILE A 650 -17.69 23.55 -19.88
N VAL A 651 -18.36 24.22 -20.81
CA VAL A 651 -19.50 23.69 -21.57
C VAL A 651 -19.08 23.59 -23.04
N VAL A 652 -18.96 22.35 -23.54
CA VAL A 652 -18.56 22.04 -24.91
C VAL A 652 -19.79 21.59 -25.69
N ASN A 653 -20.20 22.38 -26.70
CA ASN A 653 -21.35 22.07 -27.55
C ASN A 653 -20.90 21.27 -28.76
N LEU A 654 -21.24 19.98 -28.79
CA LEU A 654 -20.93 19.05 -29.88
C LEU A 654 -21.97 19.16 -31.01
N ALA A 655 -21.50 19.17 -32.24
CA ALA A 655 -22.36 19.26 -33.41
C ALA A 655 -23.04 17.91 -33.76
N PRO A 656 -24.27 17.94 -34.31
CA PRO A 656 -24.97 16.73 -34.70
C PRO A 656 -24.22 15.96 -35.79
N ASN A 657 -24.26 14.64 -35.71
CA ASN A 657 -23.67 13.68 -36.64
C ASN A 657 -22.14 13.78 -36.81
N GLN A 658 -21.43 14.39 -35.85
CA GLN A 658 -19.95 14.45 -35.86
C GLN A 658 -19.32 13.46 -34.89
N SER A 659 -18.15 12.94 -35.27
CA SER A 659 -17.24 12.13 -34.45
C SER A 659 -15.81 12.66 -34.60
N GLY A 660 -14.93 12.26 -33.69
CA GLY A 660 -13.54 12.72 -33.65
C GLY A 660 -13.00 12.92 -32.24
N ASN A 661 -11.83 13.56 -32.17
CA ASN A 661 -11.13 13.86 -30.93
C ASN A 661 -10.82 15.35 -30.86
N ALA A 662 -10.87 15.91 -29.65
CA ALA A 662 -10.34 17.24 -29.36
C ALA A 662 -9.68 17.29 -27.98
N VAL A 663 -8.80 18.26 -27.76
CA VAL A 663 -8.29 18.62 -26.42
C VAL A 663 -8.77 20.01 -26.07
N VAL A 664 -9.43 20.13 -24.92
CA VAL A 664 -9.95 21.39 -24.36
C VAL A 664 -9.10 21.78 -23.16
N THR A 665 -8.72 23.06 -23.07
CA THR A 665 -7.82 23.62 -22.06
C THR A 665 -8.52 24.68 -21.20
N LEU A 666 -8.18 24.74 -19.91
CA LEU A 666 -8.57 25.83 -19.00
C LEU A 666 -7.41 26.82 -18.81
N HIS A 667 -7.75 28.11 -18.77
CA HIS A 667 -6.85 29.24 -18.52
C HIS A 667 -7.55 30.29 -17.65
N ASN A 668 -6.83 31.30 -17.16
CA ASN A 668 -7.40 32.51 -16.57
C ASN A 668 -6.92 33.77 -17.32
N GLY A 669 -7.79 34.76 -17.49
CA GLY A 669 -7.53 36.00 -18.22
C GLY A 669 -7.65 35.86 -19.74
N SER A 670 -6.76 35.09 -20.36
CA SER A 670 -6.67 34.87 -21.81
C SER A 670 -6.49 33.39 -22.15
N ILE A 671 -6.97 32.96 -23.32
CA ILE A 671 -6.68 31.64 -23.90
C ILE A 671 -5.20 31.45 -24.29
N THR A 672 -4.41 32.53 -24.30
CA THR A 672 -2.96 32.51 -24.55
C THR A 672 -2.12 32.41 -23.28
N ASN A 673 -2.74 32.47 -22.09
CA ASN A 673 -2.04 32.33 -20.81
C ASN A 673 -1.74 30.83 -20.54
N PRO A 674 -0.86 30.48 -19.59
CA PRO A 674 -0.54 29.07 -19.30
C PRO A 674 -1.77 28.21 -19.01
N VAL A 675 -1.78 26.99 -19.55
CA VAL A 675 -2.86 26.02 -19.34
C VAL A 675 -2.84 25.55 -17.88
N TYR A 676 -3.97 25.66 -17.19
CA TYR A 676 -4.17 25.16 -15.82
C TYR A 676 -4.40 23.64 -15.81
N TRP A 677 -5.25 23.16 -16.73
CA TRP A 677 -5.44 21.74 -17.01
C TRP A 677 -6.05 21.55 -18.40
N SER A 678 -6.02 20.31 -18.89
CA SER A 678 -6.53 19.92 -20.20
C SER A 678 -7.22 18.56 -20.13
N TRP A 679 -8.28 18.42 -20.94
CA TRP A 679 -9.12 17.22 -21.03
C TRP A 679 -9.31 16.79 -22.48
N HIS A 680 -9.41 15.49 -22.70
CA HIS A 680 -9.65 14.88 -24.02
C HIS A 680 -11.15 14.66 -24.22
N ILE A 681 -11.71 15.28 -25.25
CA ILE A 681 -13.09 15.05 -25.71
C ILE A 681 -13.04 13.98 -26.80
N TRP A 682 -13.74 12.87 -26.59
CA TRP A 682 -13.68 11.68 -27.45
C TRP A 682 -15.08 11.32 -27.93
N VAL A 683 -15.41 11.65 -29.18
CA VAL A 683 -16.73 11.38 -29.75
C VAL A 683 -16.64 10.21 -30.71
N THR A 684 -17.21 9.08 -30.34
CA THR A 684 -17.16 7.82 -31.08
C THR A 684 -18.35 7.65 -32.03
N ASP A 685 -18.16 6.95 -33.14
CA ASP A 685 -19.22 6.58 -34.07
C ASP A 685 -20.17 5.49 -33.52
N THR A 686 -19.68 4.72 -32.55
CA THR A 686 -20.35 3.59 -31.90
C THR A 686 -20.15 3.67 -30.37
N PRO A 687 -21.05 3.11 -29.55
CA PRO A 687 -20.78 2.90 -28.12
C PRO A 687 -19.49 2.11 -27.88
N ILE A 688 -18.80 2.39 -26.77
CA ILE A 688 -17.69 1.52 -26.31
C ILE A 688 -18.30 0.20 -25.84
N GLU A 689 -18.00 -0.88 -26.54
CA GLU A 689 -18.26 -2.23 -26.08
C GLU A 689 -17.08 -2.77 -25.27
N SER A 690 -17.31 -3.89 -24.59
CA SER A 690 -16.31 -4.54 -23.75
C SER A 690 -16.15 -6.02 -24.08
N THR A 691 -14.96 -6.56 -23.82
CA THR A 691 -14.67 -8.00 -23.90
C THR A 691 -14.09 -8.48 -22.58
N ILE A 692 -14.70 -9.51 -22.00
CA ILE A 692 -14.24 -10.15 -20.76
C ILE A 692 -13.35 -11.33 -21.11
N TYR A 693 -12.13 -11.32 -20.60
CA TYR A 693 -11.19 -12.44 -20.69
C TYR A 693 -10.83 -12.96 -19.29
N THR A 694 -10.66 -14.27 -19.18
CA THR A 694 -10.17 -14.95 -17.98
C THR A 694 -8.94 -15.73 -18.39
N THR A 695 -7.81 -15.54 -17.71
CA THR A 695 -6.52 -16.12 -18.14
C THR A 695 -6.46 -17.65 -18.06
N GLU A 696 -7.04 -18.23 -17.01
CA GLU A 696 -7.10 -19.66 -16.73
C GLU A 696 -8.25 -19.95 -15.75
N MET A 697 -8.81 -21.17 -15.74
CA MET A 697 -9.87 -21.56 -14.79
C MET A 697 -9.26 -22.14 -13.50
N PRO A 698 -9.63 -21.66 -12.30
CA PRO A 698 -9.15 -22.23 -11.05
C PRO A 698 -9.51 -23.71 -10.84
N ASN A 699 -8.72 -24.40 -10.02
CA ASN A 699 -9.04 -25.75 -9.56
C ASN A 699 -10.26 -25.73 -8.61
N ALA A 700 -11.40 -26.24 -9.07
CA ALA A 700 -12.66 -26.24 -8.31
C ALA A 700 -12.64 -27.03 -6.98
N VAL A 701 -11.66 -27.92 -6.79
CA VAL A 701 -11.48 -28.68 -5.52
C VAL A 701 -10.70 -27.87 -4.48
N ALA A 702 -9.99 -26.83 -4.91
CA ALA A 702 -9.15 -25.97 -4.08
C ALA A 702 -9.93 -24.79 -3.44
N THR A 703 -11.12 -25.05 -2.89
CA THR A 703 -12.06 -24.00 -2.39
C THR A 703 -11.50 -23.11 -1.27
N ASN A 704 -10.40 -23.49 -0.62
CA ASN A 704 -9.70 -22.68 0.38
C ASN A 704 -8.49 -21.92 -0.19
N TYR A 705 -8.02 -22.28 -1.38
CA TYR A 705 -6.93 -21.60 -2.09
C TYR A 705 -7.55 -20.76 -3.21
N VAL A 706 -7.89 -19.51 -2.89
CA VAL A 706 -8.64 -18.62 -3.77
C VAL A 706 -7.92 -18.48 -5.10
N ASN A 707 -8.64 -18.82 -6.19
CA ASN A 707 -8.16 -18.77 -7.56
C ASN A 707 -6.88 -19.61 -7.84
N TYR A 708 -6.70 -20.73 -7.16
CA TYR A 708 -5.55 -21.64 -7.36
C TYR A 708 -5.44 -22.17 -8.80
N VAL A 709 -4.27 -21.96 -9.40
CA VAL A 709 -3.76 -22.66 -10.58
C VAL A 709 -2.28 -23.05 -10.36
N PRO A 710 -1.75 -24.09 -11.05
CA PRO A 710 -0.39 -24.57 -10.79
C PRO A 710 0.75 -23.61 -11.21
N LYS A 711 0.47 -22.64 -12.10
CA LYS A 711 1.46 -21.69 -12.66
C LYS A 711 0.83 -20.30 -12.78
N GLY A 712 1.51 -19.28 -12.27
CA GLY A 712 1.02 -17.90 -12.40
C GLY A 712 -0.30 -17.65 -11.68
N ASP A 713 -0.93 -16.51 -11.96
CA ASP A 713 -2.14 -16.03 -11.32
C ASP A 713 -3.34 -16.01 -12.29
N VAL A 714 -4.55 -16.19 -11.75
CA VAL A 714 -5.80 -16.05 -12.51
C VAL A 714 -6.28 -14.62 -12.46
N LEU A 715 -6.45 -14.01 -13.63
CA LEU A 715 -7.00 -12.66 -13.80
C LEU A 715 -8.31 -12.76 -14.57
N LYS A 716 -9.28 -11.91 -14.22
CA LYS A 716 -10.54 -11.76 -14.95
C LYS A 716 -10.76 -10.30 -15.30
N THR A 717 -10.40 -9.94 -16.52
CA THR A 717 -10.27 -8.56 -16.98
C THR A 717 -11.33 -8.24 -18.03
N GLU A 718 -11.95 -7.07 -17.91
CA GLU A 718 -12.88 -6.53 -18.90
C GLU A 718 -12.19 -5.37 -19.63
N PHE A 719 -11.83 -5.60 -20.89
CA PHE A 719 -11.15 -4.61 -21.75
C PHE A 719 -12.16 -3.77 -22.53
N MET A 720 -11.81 -2.52 -22.83
CA MET A 720 -12.43 -1.79 -23.95
C MET A 720 -12.21 -2.54 -25.28
N ASP A 721 -13.20 -2.49 -26.16
CA ASP A 721 -13.12 -2.98 -27.54
C ASP A 721 -12.06 -2.25 -28.41
N ARG A 722 -11.68 -1.01 -28.03
CA ARG A 722 -10.83 -0.11 -28.81
C ARG A 722 -9.77 0.61 -27.96
N ASN A 723 -8.79 1.22 -28.63
CA ASN A 723 -7.77 2.06 -27.99
C ASN A 723 -8.33 3.47 -27.72
N LEU A 724 -7.77 4.21 -26.75
CA LEU A 724 -8.19 5.58 -26.46
C LEU A 724 -8.10 6.47 -27.71
N GLY A 725 -9.14 7.26 -27.95
CA GLY A 725 -9.26 8.15 -29.10
C GLY A 725 -9.66 7.46 -30.43
N ALA A 726 -9.88 6.15 -30.44
CA ALA A 726 -10.42 5.44 -31.61
C ALA A 726 -11.92 5.75 -31.76
N VAL A 727 -12.37 6.22 -32.92
CA VAL A 727 -13.78 6.60 -33.08
C VAL A 727 -14.70 5.39 -33.32
N ASP A 728 -14.17 4.30 -33.86
CA ASP A 728 -14.86 3.00 -33.94
C ASP A 728 -13.97 1.85 -33.44
N ALA A 729 -14.52 0.66 -33.22
CA ALA A 729 -13.76 -0.53 -32.86
C ALA A 729 -13.05 -1.15 -34.07
N PHE A 730 -11.93 -1.88 -33.84
CA PHE A 730 -11.25 -2.58 -34.93
C PHE A 730 -12.13 -3.73 -35.45
N PRO A 731 -12.50 -3.74 -36.74
CA PRO A 731 -13.53 -4.64 -37.27
C PRO A 731 -13.07 -6.10 -37.31
N LEU A 732 -14.04 -7.01 -37.33
CA LEU A 732 -13.80 -8.33 -37.93
C LEU A 732 -13.64 -8.13 -39.45
N VAL A 733 -12.60 -8.71 -40.03
CA VAL A 733 -12.27 -8.56 -41.45
C VAL A 733 -12.47 -9.90 -42.16
N ALA A 734 -13.31 -9.93 -43.18
CA ALA A 734 -13.72 -11.15 -43.88
C ALA A 734 -12.57 -11.81 -44.66
N ASN A 735 -11.70 -11.00 -45.27
CA ASN A 735 -10.43 -11.45 -45.85
C ASN A 735 -9.25 -10.66 -45.23
N PRO A 736 -8.56 -11.21 -44.22
CA PRO A 736 -7.44 -10.54 -43.55
C PRO A 736 -6.25 -10.16 -44.46
N LEU A 737 -6.17 -10.66 -45.69
CA LEU A 737 -5.13 -10.31 -46.66
C LEU A 737 -5.60 -9.31 -47.74
N ALA A 738 -6.91 -9.04 -47.82
CA ALA A 738 -7.48 -8.06 -48.73
C ALA A 738 -8.78 -7.47 -48.14
N PRO A 739 -8.69 -6.52 -47.19
CA PRO A 739 -9.84 -5.82 -46.65
C PRO A 739 -10.60 -5.05 -47.74
N THR A 740 -11.92 -4.96 -47.60
CA THR A 740 -12.80 -4.11 -48.42
C THR A 740 -12.66 -2.63 -48.06
N VAL A 741 -13.14 -1.73 -48.92
CA VAL A 741 -13.11 -0.27 -48.68
C VAL A 741 -13.85 0.11 -47.38
N GLN A 742 -14.96 -0.59 -47.08
CA GLN A 742 -15.75 -0.41 -45.88
C GLN A 742 -14.99 -0.88 -44.62
N GLU A 743 -14.25 -2.00 -44.70
CA GLU A 743 -13.39 -2.47 -43.62
C GLU A 743 -12.19 -1.53 -43.41
N TYR A 744 -11.54 -1.02 -44.46
CA TYR A 744 -10.47 -0.02 -44.35
C TYR A 744 -10.93 1.26 -43.64
N SER A 745 -12.14 1.75 -43.93
CA SER A 745 -12.71 2.92 -43.24
C SER A 745 -12.81 2.68 -41.72
N LYS A 746 -13.27 1.50 -41.29
CA LYS A 746 -13.31 1.10 -39.88
C LYS A 746 -11.92 0.86 -39.28
N ILE A 747 -11.00 0.25 -40.02
CA ILE A 747 -9.60 0.07 -39.60
C ILE A 747 -8.97 1.43 -39.28
N ASN A 748 -9.14 2.43 -40.14
CA ASN A 748 -8.59 3.77 -39.93
C ASN A 748 -9.28 4.48 -38.74
N ALA A 749 -10.61 4.41 -38.66
CA ALA A 749 -11.39 4.89 -37.50
C ALA A 749 -10.93 4.28 -36.16
N SER A 750 -10.44 3.03 -36.18
CA SER A 750 -10.00 2.31 -34.98
C SER A 750 -8.59 2.63 -34.47
N THR A 751 -7.80 3.44 -35.20
CA THR A 751 -6.36 3.65 -34.93
C THR A 751 -6.07 4.15 -33.50
N GLY A 752 -6.85 5.11 -33.00
CA GLY A 752 -6.63 5.73 -31.69
C GLY A 752 -5.44 6.68 -31.62
N LEU A 753 -5.16 7.18 -30.42
CA LEU A 753 -4.14 8.18 -30.12
C LEU A 753 -2.97 7.57 -29.32
N GLN A 754 -1.82 8.22 -29.37
CA GLN A 754 -0.61 7.83 -28.63
C GLN A 754 -0.51 8.61 -27.31
N TYR A 755 0.13 8.02 -26.31
CA TYR A 755 0.43 8.63 -25.02
C TYR A 755 1.87 8.27 -24.65
N GLN A 756 2.57 9.18 -23.97
CA GLN A 756 3.83 8.86 -23.29
C GLN A 756 3.51 8.23 -21.93
N TRP A 757 4.39 7.34 -21.43
CA TRP A 757 4.09 6.60 -20.22
C TRP A 757 3.92 7.55 -19.02
N GLY A 758 2.80 7.44 -18.32
CA GLY A 758 2.47 8.29 -17.19
C GLY A 758 2.00 9.72 -17.53
N ARG A 759 1.67 10.05 -18.80
CA ARG A 759 0.98 11.30 -19.17
C ARG A 759 -0.52 11.08 -19.37
N LYS A 760 -1.32 12.11 -19.10
CA LYS A 760 -2.78 12.11 -19.35
C LYS A 760 -3.17 12.58 -20.75
N ASP A 761 -2.28 13.34 -21.41
CA ASP A 761 -2.62 14.10 -22.61
C ASP A 761 -2.30 13.31 -23.90
N PRO A 762 -3.24 13.24 -24.86
CA PRO A 762 -3.05 12.51 -26.10
C PRO A 762 -2.15 13.24 -27.11
N ILE A 763 -1.27 12.45 -27.74
CA ILE A 763 -0.45 12.81 -28.88
C ILE A 763 -1.07 12.18 -30.15
N PRO A 764 -1.42 12.98 -31.17
CA PRO A 764 -1.83 12.46 -32.47
C PRO A 764 -0.69 11.71 -33.17
N SER A 765 -0.99 10.56 -33.78
CA SER A 765 -0.04 9.84 -34.63
C SER A 765 0.20 10.55 -35.97
N PHE A 766 -0.76 11.37 -36.43
CA PHE A 766 -0.85 11.96 -37.77
C PHE A 766 -0.90 10.94 -38.92
N GLN A 767 -1.05 9.65 -38.61
CA GLN A 767 -1.23 8.55 -39.55
C GLN A 767 -2.22 7.52 -39.02
N TYR A 768 -3.10 7.04 -39.89
CA TYR A 768 -3.98 5.91 -39.59
C TYR A 768 -3.24 4.56 -39.67
N ALA A 769 -3.88 3.49 -39.23
CA ALA A 769 -3.31 2.14 -39.23
C ALA A 769 -3.00 1.57 -40.64
N ASP A 770 -3.64 2.07 -41.70
CA ASP A 770 -3.27 1.79 -43.10
C ASP A 770 -2.06 2.61 -43.61
N ARG A 771 -1.54 3.52 -42.77
CA ARG A 771 -0.44 4.49 -42.97
C ARG A 771 -0.81 5.77 -43.71
N THR A 772 -2.07 5.98 -44.10
CA THR A 772 -2.52 7.26 -44.69
C THR A 772 -2.45 8.38 -43.66
N SER A 773 -1.99 9.56 -44.08
CA SER A 773 -1.76 10.69 -43.17
C SER A 773 -3.04 11.49 -42.91
N TYR A 774 -3.15 12.05 -41.72
CA TYR A 774 -4.20 13.02 -41.35
C TYR A 774 -3.60 14.25 -40.66
N ASN A 775 -4.32 15.38 -40.72
CA ASN A 775 -3.95 16.62 -40.04
C ASN A 775 -4.80 16.79 -38.78
N ILE A 776 -4.32 17.62 -37.84
CA ILE A 776 -5.16 18.17 -36.78
C ILE A 776 -5.38 19.66 -37.04
N PHE A 777 -6.31 20.26 -36.30
CA PHE A 777 -6.67 21.67 -36.42
C PHE A 777 -6.55 22.33 -35.06
N LEU A 778 -5.65 23.31 -34.94
CA LEU A 778 -5.48 24.11 -33.73
C LEU A 778 -6.62 25.12 -33.61
N GLY A 779 -7.24 25.23 -32.44
CA GLY A 779 -8.38 26.11 -32.22
C GLY A 779 -8.02 27.41 -31.49
N SER A 780 -8.80 28.44 -31.80
CA SER A 780 -8.83 29.72 -31.09
C SER A 780 -10.28 30.11 -30.83
N VAL A 781 -10.72 29.96 -29.58
CA VAL A 781 -12.06 30.31 -29.11
C VAL A 781 -12.19 31.83 -28.98
N ASN A 782 -13.23 32.40 -29.60
CA ASN A 782 -13.53 33.83 -29.53
C ASN A 782 -14.41 34.20 -28.31
N SER A 783 -14.81 35.47 -28.20
CA SER A 783 -15.65 35.97 -27.09
C SER A 783 -17.12 35.49 -27.09
N ASN A 784 -17.61 34.87 -28.17
CA ASN A 784 -18.94 34.24 -28.22
C ASN A 784 -18.88 32.69 -28.19
N GLY A 785 -17.69 32.13 -27.91
CA GLY A 785 -17.45 30.71 -27.78
C GLY A 785 -17.22 29.96 -29.09
N ALA A 786 -17.44 30.57 -30.26
CA ALA A 786 -17.15 29.94 -31.55
C ALA A 786 -15.63 29.87 -31.82
N ILE A 787 -15.21 28.84 -32.57
CA ILE A 787 -13.79 28.49 -32.73
C ILE A 787 -13.31 28.79 -34.15
N ALA A 788 -12.24 29.57 -34.27
CA ALA A 788 -11.45 29.67 -35.49
C ALA A 788 -10.36 28.58 -35.51
N TYR A 789 -10.15 27.92 -36.64
CA TYR A 789 -9.23 26.79 -36.77
C TYR A 789 -8.08 27.06 -37.75
N THR A 790 -6.87 26.60 -37.41
CA THR A 790 -5.72 26.55 -38.34
C THR A 790 -5.18 25.12 -38.45
N THR A 791 -4.82 24.69 -39.66
CA THR A 791 -4.36 23.31 -39.89
C THR A 791 -2.92 23.13 -39.40
N LEU A 792 -2.71 22.14 -38.52
CA LEU A 792 -1.38 21.63 -38.19
C LEU A 792 -1.15 20.31 -38.93
N GLY A 793 -0.23 20.36 -39.90
CA GLY A 793 0.16 19.19 -40.70
C GLY A 793 1.24 18.35 -40.04
N ALA A 794 1.30 17.06 -40.41
CA ALA A 794 2.27 16.09 -39.90
C ALA A 794 3.73 16.59 -39.98
N VAL A 795 4.12 17.22 -41.08
CA VAL A 795 5.48 17.76 -41.29
C VAL A 795 5.84 18.82 -40.24
N THR A 796 4.91 19.71 -39.89
CA THR A 796 5.12 20.78 -38.91
C THR A 796 5.14 20.28 -37.47
N TYR A 797 4.38 19.22 -37.15
CA TYR A 797 4.46 18.57 -35.84
C TYR A 797 5.74 17.74 -35.67
N ASN A 798 6.18 17.08 -36.74
CA ASN A 798 7.33 16.17 -36.74
C ASN A 798 8.68 16.89 -36.95
N ASP A 799 8.71 18.22 -37.04
CA ASP A 799 9.95 18.99 -37.13
C ASP A 799 10.70 19.00 -35.79
N MET A 800 11.91 18.43 -35.81
CA MET A 800 12.85 18.39 -34.70
C MET A 800 13.41 19.75 -34.29
N SER A 801 13.25 20.77 -35.13
CA SER A 801 13.62 22.17 -34.86
C SER A 801 12.40 23.02 -34.47
N GLY A 802 11.21 22.43 -34.49
CA GLY A 802 9.93 23.10 -34.23
C GLY A 802 9.50 23.03 -32.77
N ASN A 803 8.30 23.58 -32.50
CA ASN A 803 7.79 23.77 -31.13
C ASN A 803 7.16 22.51 -30.50
N TYR A 804 7.05 21.40 -31.24
CA TYR A 804 6.24 20.24 -30.84
C TYR A 804 7.03 19.02 -30.36
N ILE A 805 8.33 18.92 -30.67
CA ILE A 805 9.22 17.87 -30.17
C ILE A 805 10.32 18.54 -29.35
N VAL A 806 10.13 18.64 -28.03
CA VAL A 806 10.98 19.46 -27.16
C VAL A 806 11.90 18.57 -26.32
N PRO A 807 13.24 18.78 -26.33
CA PRO A 807 14.18 18.05 -25.48
C PRO A 807 14.18 18.47 -24.01
N TYR A 808 14.52 17.52 -23.12
CA TYR A 808 14.61 17.69 -21.66
C TYR A 808 15.33 18.97 -21.23
N ASN A 809 16.57 19.18 -21.67
CA ASN A 809 17.36 20.35 -21.29
C ASN A 809 16.75 21.68 -21.77
N THR A 810 15.80 21.66 -22.71
CA THR A 810 15.02 22.82 -23.12
C THR A 810 13.85 23.05 -22.15
N TYR A 811 13.01 22.04 -21.87
CA TYR A 811 11.87 22.24 -20.98
C TYR A 811 12.22 22.32 -19.48
N THR A 812 13.38 21.82 -19.04
CA THR A 812 13.81 21.93 -17.64
C THR A 812 14.61 23.19 -17.32
N ASN A 813 14.97 24.03 -18.30
CA ASN A 813 15.81 25.20 -18.07
C ASN A 813 15.10 26.33 -17.31
N ALA A 814 15.88 27.34 -16.89
CA ALA A 814 15.42 28.49 -16.11
C ALA A 814 14.31 29.34 -16.78
N SER A 815 14.14 29.23 -18.10
CA SER A 815 13.08 29.92 -18.85
C SER A 815 11.78 29.10 -18.98
N ASN A 816 11.79 27.85 -18.53
CA ASN A 816 10.66 26.91 -18.60
C ASN A 816 10.35 26.36 -17.20
N ALA A 817 10.51 25.06 -16.95
CA ALA A 817 10.20 24.45 -15.65
C ALA A 817 11.15 24.85 -14.51
N ASN A 818 12.28 25.51 -14.81
CA ASN A 818 13.26 26.02 -13.84
C ASN A 818 13.71 24.96 -12.81
N VAL A 819 14.11 23.79 -13.31
CA VAL A 819 14.63 22.69 -12.49
C VAL A 819 16.10 22.98 -12.16
N VAL A 820 16.43 23.02 -10.87
CA VAL A 820 17.77 23.31 -10.38
C VAL A 820 18.36 22.10 -9.63
N ALA A 821 19.69 22.06 -9.51
CA ALA A 821 20.40 20.92 -8.92
C ALA A 821 19.89 20.58 -7.50
N ASN A 822 19.63 21.61 -6.69
CA ASN A 822 19.26 21.51 -5.27
C ASN A 822 17.77 21.17 -5.03
N ASP A 823 16.92 21.13 -6.05
CA ASP A 823 15.52 20.73 -5.90
C ASP A 823 15.43 19.29 -5.33
N LYS A 824 14.52 19.03 -4.39
CA LYS A 824 14.18 17.68 -3.95
C LYS A 824 13.48 16.91 -5.08
N VAL A 825 13.46 15.57 -5.01
CA VAL A 825 12.91 14.73 -6.09
C VAL A 825 11.45 15.10 -6.41
N ASN A 826 10.64 15.37 -5.39
CA ASN A 826 9.25 15.83 -5.55
C ASN A 826 9.12 17.20 -6.23
N GLU A 827 10.06 18.13 -5.98
CA GLU A 827 10.08 19.47 -6.59
C GLU A 827 10.51 19.39 -8.06
N LYS A 828 11.47 18.52 -8.39
CA LYS A 828 11.85 18.22 -9.78
C LYS A 828 10.67 17.62 -10.55
N VAL A 829 9.96 16.66 -9.94
CA VAL A 829 8.74 16.04 -10.50
C VAL A 829 7.64 17.09 -10.72
N SER A 830 7.28 17.88 -9.71
CA SER A 830 6.17 18.83 -9.81
C SER A 830 6.44 19.92 -10.87
N LYS A 831 7.69 20.38 -10.99
CA LYS A 831 8.13 21.31 -12.05
C LYS A 831 7.96 20.74 -13.45
N VAL A 832 8.43 19.51 -13.71
CA VAL A 832 8.31 18.90 -15.06
C VAL A 832 6.87 18.49 -15.38
N LEU A 833 6.10 18.02 -14.39
CA LEU A 833 4.65 17.81 -14.55
C LEU A 833 3.91 19.13 -14.86
N SER A 834 4.30 20.25 -14.24
CA SER A 834 3.73 21.57 -14.54
C SER A 834 3.95 21.95 -15.99
N TYR A 835 5.16 21.75 -16.51
CA TYR A 835 5.44 21.98 -17.94
C TYR A 835 4.61 21.05 -18.84
N SER A 836 4.49 19.76 -18.50
CA SER A 836 3.66 18.80 -19.25
C SER A 836 2.19 19.20 -19.31
N VAL A 837 1.64 19.74 -18.21
CA VAL A 837 0.24 20.20 -18.11
C VAL A 837 0.03 21.53 -18.84
N GLN A 838 1.03 22.41 -18.84
CA GLN A 838 1.02 23.66 -19.60
C GLN A 838 1.17 23.43 -21.12
N ASN A 839 1.82 22.33 -21.52
CA ASN A 839 2.16 22.01 -22.92
C ASN A 839 1.64 20.62 -23.36
N PRO A 840 0.31 20.37 -23.33
CA PRO A 840 -0.23 19.00 -23.47
C PRO A 840 -0.08 18.39 -24.87
N LEU A 841 0.11 19.21 -25.93
CA LEU A 841 0.35 18.73 -27.30
C LEU A 841 1.85 18.46 -27.59
N VAL A 842 2.78 18.91 -26.74
CA VAL A 842 4.23 18.70 -26.94
C VAL A 842 4.62 17.26 -26.67
N TYR A 843 5.39 16.66 -27.56
CA TYR A 843 6.11 15.39 -27.35
C TYR A 843 7.42 15.67 -26.61
N MET A 844 7.50 15.24 -25.35
CA MET A 844 8.63 15.54 -24.46
C MET A 844 9.69 14.45 -24.58
N ILE A 845 10.84 14.74 -25.19
CA ILE A 845 11.90 13.74 -25.44
C ILE A 845 13.13 13.97 -24.55
N PRO A 846 13.97 12.94 -24.30
CA PRO A 846 15.21 13.11 -23.58
C PRO A 846 16.26 13.89 -24.39
N SER A 847 17.10 14.68 -23.71
CA SER A 847 18.31 15.28 -24.29
C SER A 847 19.52 14.34 -24.28
N SER A 848 19.52 13.34 -23.42
CA SER A 848 20.54 12.29 -23.32
C SER A 848 19.89 11.01 -22.80
N PHE A 849 20.39 9.84 -23.23
CA PHE A 849 19.86 8.55 -22.80
C PHE A 849 20.51 8.06 -21.51
N ALA A 850 19.79 7.20 -20.79
CA ALA A 850 20.39 6.39 -19.75
C ALA A 850 21.59 5.59 -20.32
N PRO A 851 22.75 5.53 -19.62
CA PRO A 851 23.91 4.78 -20.08
C PRO A 851 23.60 3.30 -20.32
N TYR A 852 23.99 2.78 -21.48
CA TYR A 852 23.85 1.36 -21.83
C TYR A 852 24.79 0.48 -21.03
N ASN A 853 24.26 -0.58 -20.41
CA ASN A 853 25.05 -1.55 -19.67
C ASN A 853 25.52 -2.67 -20.60
N SER A 854 26.68 -2.49 -21.24
CA SER A 854 27.24 -3.47 -22.18
C SER A 854 27.64 -4.81 -21.55
N ALA A 855 27.87 -4.87 -20.24
CA ALA A 855 28.20 -6.10 -19.52
C ALA A 855 26.96 -6.94 -19.20
N ILE A 856 25.85 -6.30 -18.81
CA ILE A 856 24.56 -6.95 -18.54
C ILE A 856 23.43 -6.07 -19.11
N PRO A 857 23.03 -6.27 -20.38
CA PRO A 857 22.10 -5.37 -21.08
C PRO A 857 20.74 -5.20 -20.39
N ASN A 858 20.25 -6.25 -19.72
CA ASN A 858 19.00 -6.25 -18.93
C ASN A 858 19.01 -5.25 -17.76
N TYR A 859 20.20 -4.79 -17.34
CA TYR A 859 20.40 -3.79 -16.30
C TYR A 859 20.60 -2.37 -16.88
N THR A 860 20.32 -2.16 -18.16
CA THR A 860 20.19 -0.82 -18.75
C THR A 860 18.89 -0.18 -18.26
N ASN A 861 18.97 1.08 -17.82
CA ASN A 861 17.80 1.82 -17.35
C ASN A 861 16.98 2.35 -18.53
N GLY A 862 15.68 2.54 -18.31
CA GLY A 862 14.84 3.38 -19.17
C GLY A 862 15.21 4.86 -19.01
N THR A 863 14.98 5.63 -20.06
CA THR A 863 15.19 7.09 -20.09
C THR A 863 13.82 7.75 -19.96
N ASP A 864 13.51 8.41 -18.84
CA ASP A 864 12.20 9.05 -18.67
C ASP A 864 12.12 10.38 -19.46
N TRP A 865 10.89 10.86 -19.67
CA TRP A 865 10.63 12.26 -20.02
C TRP A 865 10.46 13.12 -18.77
N LEU A 866 10.13 12.51 -17.62
CA LEU A 866 9.90 13.21 -16.36
C LEU A 866 11.20 13.65 -15.67
N LEU A 867 12.23 12.78 -15.64
CA LEU A 867 13.54 13.03 -15.03
C LEU A 867 14.65 12.28 -15.77
N ASN A 868 15.88 12.79 -15.67
CA ASN A 868 17.10 12.05 -16.01
C ASN A 868 17.46 10.97 -14.93
N GLU A 869 16.47 10.43 -14.24
CA GLU A 869 16.59 9.39 -13.22
C GLU A 869 15.47 8.35 -13.44
N PRO A 870 15.77 7.04 -13.44
CA PRO A 870 14.74 6.02 -13.66
C PRO A 870 13.88 5.81 -12.42
N ASN A 871 12.67 5.26 -12.63
CA ASN A 871 11.83 4.67 -11.59
C ASN A 871 11.36 5.67 -10.51
N VAL A 872 11.12 6.92 -10.90
CA VAL A 872 10.49 7.96 -10.08
C VAL A 872 9.05 8.20 -10.55
N ALA A 873 8.12 8.37 -9.60
CA ALA A 873 6.67 8.48 -9.85
C ALA A 873 6.17 7.33 -10.73
N ASP A 874 6.43 6.09 -10.28
CA ASP A 874 5.96 4.83 -10.85
C ASP A 874 4.45 4.60 -10.61
N ASP A 875 3.85 5.37 -9.71
CA ASP A 875 2.40 5.47 -9.48
C ASP A 875 1.67 6.42 -10.45
N ARG A 876 2.36 7.00 -11.45
CA ARG A 876 1.80 7.97 -12.42
C ARG A 876 0.47 7.56 -13.05
N TRP A 877 0.19 6.26 -13.23
CA TRP A 877 -1.11 5.72 -13.71
C TRP A 877 -1.82 4.80 -12.71
N GLY A 878 -1.51 4.91 -11.40
CA GLY A 878 -2.19 4.16 -10.35
C GLY A 878 -1.67 2.74 -10.17
N ARG A 879 -0.36 2.51 -10.28
CA ARG A 879 0.27 1.20 -10.03
C ARG A 879 -0.10 0.68 -8.63
N GLY A 880 -0.81 -0.45 -8.54
CA GLY A 880 -1.25 -1.04 -7.28
C GLY A 880 -2.43 -0.35 -6.59
N GLY A 881 -2.49 0.98 -6.62
CA GLY A 881 -3.54 1.80 -6.03
C GLY A 881 -4.77 2.01 -6.93
N LYS A 882 -5.62 2.97 -6.54
CA LYS A 882 -6.74 3.47 -7.38
C LYS A 882 -6.25 4.18 -8.65
N LYS A 883 -7.15 4.43 -9.60
CA LYS A 883 -6.92 5.27 -10.80
C LYS A 883 -6.28 6.62 -10.40
N SER A 884 -5.14 6.97 -10.99
CA SER A 884 -4.44 8.22 -10.65
C SER A 884 -5.08 9.47 -11.30
N PRO A 885 -4.80 10.67 -10.78
CA PRO A 885 -5.18 11.93 -11.42
C PRO A 885 -4.58 12.15 -12.83
N PHE A 886 -3.55 11.40 -13.23
CA PHE A 886 -2.91 11.46 -14.56
C PHE A 886 -3.26 10.28 -15.49
N ASP A 887 -4.12 9.35 -15.06
CA ASP A 887 -4.64 8.27 -15.91
C ASP A 887 -5.53 8.86 -17.04
N PRO A 888 -5.26 8.56 -18.33
CA PRO A 888 -5.97 9.14 -19.47
C PRO A 888 -7.34 8.51 -19.75
N CYS A 889 -7.75 7.45 -19.07
CA CYS A 889 -9.02 6.77 -19.34
C CYS A 889 -10.23 7.59 -18.85
N PRO A 890 -11.43 7.41 -19.45
CA PRO A 890 -12.67 8.07 -19.04
C PRO A 890 -13.24 7.53 -17.70
N GLU A 891 -14.38 8.10 -17.27
CA GLU A 891 -15.12 7.70 -16.05
C GLU A 891 -15.36 6.17 -16.00
N GLY A 892 -15.03 5.53 -14.88
CA GLY A 892 -15.23 4.09 -14.67
C GLY A 892 -14.31 3.17 -15.51
N TRP A 893 -13.18 3.70 -16.01
CA TRP A 893 -12.15 2.96 -16.74
C TRP A 893 -10.75 3.44 -16.30
N ARG A 894 -9.76 2.53 -16.29
CA ARG A 894 -8.34 2.82 -15.93
C ARG A 894 -7.34 2.10 -16.83
N ILE A 895 -6.08 2.52 -16.81
CA ILE A 895 -4.98 1.79 -17.45
C ILE A 895 -4.78 0.43 -16.75
N PRO A 896 -4.47 -0.66 -17.48
CA PRO A 896 -4.42 -2.00 -16.89
C PRO A 896 -3.19 -2.20 -16.00
N ASP A 897 -3.40 -2.81 -14.83
CA ASP A 897 -2.37 -3.13 -13.84
C ASP A 897 -1.98 -4.63 -13.86
N LEU A 898 -0.88 -4.98 -13.20
CA LEU A 898 -0.22 -6.30 -13.24
C LEU A 898 -0.09 -6.93 -11.85
N THR A 899 -0.06 -8.26 -11.73
CA THR A 899 0.22 -8.92 -10.42
C THR A 899 1.70 -9.01 -10.08
N GLY A 900 2.59 -8.75 -11.04
CA GLY A 900 4.01 -8.62 -10.78
C GLY A 900 4.77 -7.99 -11.93
N VAL A 901 5.89 -7.35 -11.60
CA VAL A 901 6.70 -6.52 -12.51
C VAL A 901 8.13 -7.05 -12.69
N ALA A 902 8.43 -8.24 -12.18
CA ALA A 902 9.72 -8.92 -12.33
C ALA A 902 9.59 -10.22 -13.12
N ILE A 903 10.44 -10.40 -14.13
CA ILE A 903 10.57 -11.66 -14.87
C ILE A 903 11.46 -12.60 -14.05
N VAL A 904 10.84 -13.57 -13.37
CA VAL A 904 11.54 -14.59 -12.57
C VAL A 904 11.38 -15.95 -13.21
N THR A 905 12.49 -16.65 -13.45
CA THR A 905 12.54 -17.93 -14.17
C THR A 905 11.57 -18.95 -13.59
N ASN A 906 10.62 -19.41 -14.42
CA ASN A 906 9.57 -20.40 -14.11
C ASN A 906 8.51 -19.90 -13.11
N ARG A 907 8.50 -18.61 -12.81
CA ARG A 907 7.42 -17.87 -12.12
C ARG A 907 6.83 -16.79 -13.04
N ASP A 908 7.18 -16.82 -14.33
CA ASP A 908 6.89 -15.87 -15.41
C ASP A 908 5.58 -16.18 -16.18
N PHE A 909 4.52 -16.51 -15.43
CA PHE A 909 3.18 -16.86 -15.92
C PHE A 909 2.12 -16.02 -15.20
N GLY A 910 0.97 -15.73 -15.81
CA GLY A 910 -0.16 -15.06 -15.15
C GLY A 910 0.01 -13.60 -14.72
N LEU A 911 1.19 -13.02 -14.84
CA LEU A 911 1.49 -11.65 -14.37
C LEU A 911 0.73 -10.53 -15.11
N SER A 912 0.13 -10.84 -16.26
CA SER A 912 -0.41 -9.90 -17.23
C SER A 912 -1.85 -10.24 -17.61
N PRO A 913 -2.78 -9.26 -17.71
CA PRO A 913 -4.14 -9.48 -18.22
C PRO A 913 -4.23 -10.14 -19.61
N TRP A 914 -3.15 -10.11 -20.39
CA TRP A 914 -3.04 -10.75 -21.70
C TRP A 914 -2.27 -12.10 -21.66
N TYR A 915 -2.04 -12.67 -20.48
CA TYR A 915 -1.48 -14.02 -20.36
C TYR A 915 -2.44 -15.07 -20.93
N LYS A 916 -1.90 -15.99 -21.74
CA LYS A 916 -2.58 -17.21 -22.18
C LYS A 916 -1.95 -18.41 -21.48
N ILE A 917 -2.78 -19.31 -20.97
CA ILE A 917 -2.38 -20.56 -20.31
C ILE A 917 -1.12 -21.21 -20.95
N ASP A 918 -0.16 -21.56 -20.10
CA ASP A 918 1.14 -22.17 -20.46
C ASP A 918 2.11 -21.33 -21.31
N LYS A 919 1.81 -20.05 -21.62
CA LYS A 919 2.75 -19.14 -22.32
C LYS A 919 3.48 -18.22 -21.34
N LYS A 920 4.82 -18.27 -21.34
CA LYS A 920 5.66 -17.35 -20.54
C LYS A 920 5.45 -15.91 -20.98
N VAL A 921 5.02 -15.02 -20.07
CA VAL A 921 4.48 -13.70 -20.46
C VAL A 921 5.47 -12.82 -21.25
N ALA A 922 6.76 -12.93 -20.91
CA ALA A 922 7.86 -12.18 -21.52
C ALA A 922 8.60 -12.94 -22.64
N THR A 923 8.04 -14.05 -23.13
CA THR A 923 8.55 -14.75 -24.31
C THR A 923 7.79 -14.31 -25.56
N SER A 924 8.50 -14.09 -26.66
CA SER A 924 7.91 -13.75 -27.96
C SER A 924 7.44 -15.03 -28.67
N TYR A 925 6.14 -15.14 -28.93
CA TYR A 925 5.50 -16.32 -29.54
C TYR A 925 4.78 -15.96 -30.83
N SER A 926 4.38 -16.97 -31.61
CA SER A 926 3.59 -16.77 -32.84
C SER A 926 2.17 -16.29 -32.49
N LEU A 927 1.77 -15.13 -33.02
CA LEU A 927 0.45 -14.55 -32.79
C LEU A 927 -0.67 -15.51 -33.25
N VAL A 928 -0.42 -16.24 -34.33
CA VAL A 928 -1.40 -17.17 -34.93
C VAL A 928 -1.41 -18.52 -34.22
N THR A 929 -0.26 -19.18 -34.08
CA THR A 929 -0.24 -20.58 -33.61
C THR A 929 -0.23 -20.71 -32.08
N ASP A 930 0.41 -19.79 -31.35
CA ASP A 930 0.40 -19.81 -29.88
C ASP A 930 -0.80 -19.06 -29.32
N TYR A 931 -1.05 -17.85 -29.82
CA TYR A 931 -2.09 -16.96 -29.28
C TYR A 931 -3.45 -17.07 -29.98
N SER A 932 -3.56 -17.72 -31.15
CA SER A 932 -4.82 -17.91 -31.89
C SER A 932 -5.46 -16.61 -32.41
N GLY A 933 -4.64 -15.57 -32.61
CA GLY A 933 -5.04 -14.35 -33.30
C GLY A 933 -4.83 -14.43 -34.82
N VAL A 934 -5.27 -13.39 -35.53
CA VAL A 934 -5.10 -13.25 -36.99
C VAL A 934 -4.54 -11.87 -37.31
N GLN A 935 -3.47 -11.81 -38.09
CA GLN A 935 -2.89 -10.55 -38.58
C GLN A 935 -3.66 -10.06 -39.81
N VAL A 936 -4.16 -8.83 -39.77
CA VAL A 936 -4.78 -8.16 -40.92
C VAL A 936 -3.72 -7.33 -41.64
N LYS A 937 -3.66 -7.43 -42.97
CA LYS A 937 -2.69 -6.77 -43.84
C LYS A 937 -3.34 -5.97 -44.95
N ASN A 938 -2.65 -4.95 -45.43
CA ASN A 938 -3.03 -4.22 -46.64
C ASN A 938 -2.42 -4.84 -47.92
N SER A 939 -2.77 -4.27 -49.08
CA SER A 939 -2.29 -4.67 -50.40
C SER A 939 -0.75 -4.66 -50.55
N SER A 940 -0.05 -3.86 -49.74
CA SER A 940 1.42 -3.81 -49.67
C SER A 940 2.02 -4.85 -48.70
N ASN A 941 1.25 -5.87 -48.28
CA ASN A 941 1.63 -6.90 -47.31
C ASN A 941 2.06 -6.34 -45.93
N ALA A 942 1.66 -5.10 -45.61
CA ALA A 942 1.95 -4.45 -44.33
C ALA A 942 0.80 -4.67 -43.34
N SER A 943 1.14 -4.95 -42.09
CA SER A 943 0.16 -5.14 -40.99
C SER A 943 -0.61 -3.85 -40.72
N VAL A 944 -1.94 -3.94 -40.68
CA VAL A 944 -2.85 -2.84 -40.30
C VAL A 944 -3.62 -3.12 -38.99
N GLY A 945 -3.60 -4.37 -38.51
CA GLY A 945 -4.11 -4.71 -37.17
C GLY A 945 -4.18 -6.21 -36.91
N PHE A 946 -4.85 -6.58 -35.83
CA PHE A 946 -4.87 -7.92 -35.26
C PHE A 946 -6.26 -8.26 -34.71
N ILE A 947 -6.77 -9.45 -35.06
CA ILE A 947 -8.08 -9.96 -34.62
C ILE A 947 -7.87 -11.08 -33.60
N PHE A 948 -8.62 -11.07 -32.50
CA PHE A 948 -8.62 -12.12 -31.48
C PHE A 948 -10.04 -12.57 -31.17
N ASN A 949 -10.64 -13.25 -32.15
CA ASN A 949 -12.02 -13.75 -32.12
C ASN A 949 -12.17 -15.20 -31.61
N ASN A 950 -11.07 -15.87 -31.26
CA ASN A 950 -11.12 -17.22 -30.73
C ASN A 950 -11.61 -17.20 -29.26
N ALA A 951 -12.67 -17.95 -28.94
CA ALA A 951 -13.28 -17.97 -27.61
C ALA A 951 -12.34 -18.43 -26.47
N SER A 952 -11.22 -19.12 -26.78
CA SER A 952 -10.19 -19.48 -25.80
C SER A 952 -9.20 -18.34 -25.49
N TYR A 953 -9.22 -17.24 -26.25
CA TYR A 953 -8.31 -16.10 -26.08
C TYR A 953 -8.94 -14.79 -26.60
N ALA A 954 -10.11 -14.44 -26.05
CA ALA A 954 -10.89 -13.27 -26.47
C ALA A 954 -10.39 -11.97 -25.80
N ILE A 955 -9.24 -11.45 -26.22
CA ILE A 955 -8.66 -10.18 -25.70
C ILE A 955 -9.10 -8.90 -26.44
N GLY A 956 -10.05 -9.02 -27.37
CA GLY A 956 -10.49 -7.94 -28.27
C GLY A 956 -9.56 -7.73 -29.48
N ASN A 957 -9.99 -6.92 -30.45
CA ASN A 957 -9.20 -6.63 -31.67
C ASN A 957 -8.36 -5.35 -31.52
N TYR A 958 -7.20 -5.28 -32.16
CA TYR A 958 -6.22 -4.19 -32.01
C TYR A 958 -5.80 -3.58 -33.36
N PRO A 959 -5.78 -2.24 -33.51
CA PRO A 959 -5.19 -1.58 -34.68
C PRO A 959 -3.66 -1.66 -34.66
N ASN A 960 -3.00 -1.50 -35.81
CA ASN A 960 -1.57 -1.22 -35.88
C ASN A 960 -1.31 0.30 -36.01
N ALA A 961 -1.44 1.06 -34.92
CA ALA A 961 -1.17 2.51 -34.92
C ALA A 961 0.33 2.88 -34.87
N GLY A 962 1.22 1.88 -34.83
CA GLY A 962 2.65 2.06 -34.61
C GLY A 962 3.03 2.63 -33.24
N SER A 963 4.30 3.00 -33.10
CA SER A 963 4.87 3.69 -31.94
C SER A 963 5.86 4.79 -32.36
N ARG A 964 6.03 5.83 -31.53
CA ARG A 964 6.89 6.99 -31.80
C ARG A 964 8.13 6.96 -30.89
N GLY A 965 9.30 7.26 -31.45
CA GLY A 965 10.57 7.32 -30.71
C GLY A 965 11.16 5.95 -30.32
N PHE A 966 10.69 4.85 -30.93
CA PHE A 966 11.06 3.49 -30.54
C PHE A 966 12.57 3.20 -30.64
N ARG A 967 13.10 2.50 -29.64
CA ARG A 967 14.39 1.80 -29.67
C ARG A 967 14.34 0.51 -28.83
N SER A 968 15.24 -0.43 -29.09
CA SER A 968 15.57 -1.48 -28.12
C SER A 968 16.57 -0.96 -27.08
N VAL A 969 16.09 -0.76 -25.85
CA VAL A 969 16.92 -0.28 -24.72
C VAL A 969 18.05 -1.27 -24.40
N MET A 970 17.73 -2.57 -24.36
CA MET A 970 18.66 -3.67 -24.10
C MET A 970 19.57 -4.03 -25.30
N ALA A 971 19.47 -3.35 -26.44
CA ALA A 971 20.36 -3.56 -27.59
C ALA A 971 21.14 -2.31 -28.03
N ASN A 972 21.25 -1.30 -27.14
CA ASN A 972 21.97 -0.05 -27.39
C ASN A 972 21.59 0.69 -28.68
N GLN A 973 20.32 0.58 -29.10
CA GLN A 973 19.86 1.27 -30.29
C GLN A 973 19.70 2.77 -30.01
N THR A 974 19.99 3.61 -31.01
CA THR A 974 19.64 5.03 -30.96
C THR A 974 18.24 5.25 -31.54
N PRO A 975 17.39 6.09 -30.91
CA PRO A 975 16.09 6.47 -31.43
C PRO A 975 16.18 7.74 -32.30
N VAL A 976 17.36 8.35 -32.46
CA VAL A 976 17.55 9.59 -33.22
C VAL A 976 17.11 9.36 -34.67
N GLY A 977 16.15 10.17 -35.13
CA GLY A 977 15.45 10.00 -36.41
C GLY A 977 14.08 9.31 -36.31
N THR A 978 13.79 8.58 -35.22
CA THR A 978 12.48 7.92 -34.99
C THR A 978 11.45 8.78 -34.26
N TYR A 979 11.84 9.96 -33.77
CA TYR A 979 10.94 10.88 -33.05
C TYR A 979 9.86 11.49 -33.95
N GLY A 980 10.19 11.78 -35.22
CA GLY A 980 9.31 12.41 -36.20
C GLY A 980 8.51 11.43 -37.08
N VAL A 981 8.54 10.12 -36.79
CA VAL A 981 7.88 9.08 -37.61
C VAL A 981 7.27 7.98 -36.74
N ASN A 982 6.24 7.31 -37.24
CA ASN A 982 5.64 6.15 -36.57
C ASN A 982 6.33 4.85 -37.02
N ASN A 983 6.85 4.08 -36.07
CA ASN A 983 7.32 2.72 -36.26
C ASN A 983 6.12 1.76 -36.27
N PHE A 984 5.69 1.34 -37.46
CA PHE A 984 4.60 0.38 -37.64
C PHE A 984 5.00 -1.09 -37.46
N GLN A 985 6.26 -1.43 -37.19
CA GLN A 985 6.66 -2.82 -36.89
C GLN A 985 6.38 -3.16 -35.42
N TYR A 986 6.68 -2.24 -34.51
CA TYR A 986 6.62 -2.46 -33.06
C TYR A 986 5.51 -1.60 -32.44
N SER A 987 4.27 -2.04 -32.62
CA SER A 987 3.10 -1.46 -31.96
C SER A 987 2.71 -2.25 -30.71
N GLY A 988 1.89 -1.64 -29.86
CA GLY A 988 1.56 -2.21 -28.56
C GLY A 988 0.58 -1.34 -27.77
N VAL A 989 0.36 -1.73 -26.52
CA VAL A 989 -0.47 -0.98 -25.58
C VAL A 989 0.18 -0.95 -24.21
N TRP A 990 0.22 0.23 -23.58
CA TRP A 990 0.79 0.43 -22.25
C TRP A 990 0.04 -0.28 -21.12
N THR A 991 0.79 -0.61 -20.07
CA THR A 991 0.28 -0.96 -18.74
C THR A 991 0.63 0.15 -17.73
N ALA A 992 0.03 0.10 -16.53
CA ALA A 992 0.26 1.06 -15.47
C ALA A 992 1.61 0.88 -14.74
N ALA A 993 2.50 0.00 -15.21
CA ALA A 993 3.66 -0.50 -14.46
C ALA A 993 5.03 -0.25 -15.11
N LEU A 994 6.05 -0.09 -14.25
CA LEU A 994 7.48 -0.15 -14.59
C LEU A 994 8.08 -1.49 -14.14
N ASN A 995 9.12 -1.97 -14.82
CA ASN A 995 9.88 -3.14 -14.40
C ASN A 995 10.61 -2.89 -13.06
N SER A 996 10.65 -3.93 -12.23
CA SER A 996 11.47 -4.11 -11.02
C SER A 996 12.95 -3.70 -11.17
N ASN A 997 13.71 -3.85 -10.09
CA ASN A 997 15.14 -3.58 -10.00
C ASN A 997 15.54 -2.09 -10.11
N TYR A 998 14.59 -1.17 -9.96
CA TYR A 998 14.79 0.29 -10.03
C TYR A 998 15.44 0.74 -11.36
N ILE A 999 15.03 0.12 -12.47
CA ILE A 999 15.53 0.43 -13.82
C ILE A 999 14.56 1.27 -14.66
N GLY A 1000 13.31 1.46 -14.23
CA GLY A 1000 12.39 2.45 -14.82
C GLY A 1000 12.00 2.20 -16.28
N ARG A 1001 12.01 0.96 -16.76
CA ARG A 1001 11.52 0.60 -18.10
C ARG A 1001 10.04 0.22 -18.03
N PRO A 1002 9.12 0.90 -18.74
CA PRO A 1002 7.68 0.61 -18.66
C PRO A 1002 7.30 -0.68 -19.36
N ILE A 1003 6.22 -1.30 -18.90
CA ILE A 1003 5.73 -2.59 -19.41
C ILE A 1003 4.56 -2.37 -20.39
N ASN A 1004 4.57 -3.08 -21.51
CA ASN A 1004 3.51 -3.08 -22.53
C ASN A 1004 3.18 -4.50 -23.02
N ILE A 1005 2.07 -4.66 -23.73
CA ILE A 1005 1.98 -5.73 -24.74
C ILE A 1005 2.66 -5.27 -26.03
N LEU A 1006 3.37 -6.17 -26.72
CA LEU A 1006 4.06 -5.87 -27.98
C LEU A 1006 3.61 -6.81 -29.09
N PHE A 1007 3.39 -6.23 -30.27
CA PHE A 1007 3.28 -6.91 -31.56
C PHE A 1007 4.57 -6.69 -32.36
N ASP A 1008 5.20 -7.76 -32.86
CA ASP A 1008 6.16 -7.68 -33.97
C ASP A 1008 5.39 -7.93 -35.26
N SER A 1009 4.98 -6.84 -35.90
CA SER A 1009 4.13 -6.85 -37.09
C SER A 1009 4.88 -7.21 -38.38
N SER A 1010 6.19 -7.54 -38.31
CA SER A 1010 6.95 -7.87 -39.52
C SER A 1010 6.34 -9.06 -40.26
N SER A 1011 6.36 -8.98 -41.59
CA SER A 1011 5.56 -9.84 -42.47
C SER A 1011 5.90 -11.32 -42.42
N SER A 1012 7.07 -11.67 -41.85
CA SER A 1012 7.61 -13.01 -41.66
C SER A 1012 7.68 -13.49 -40.21
N ALA A 1013 7.65 -12.60 -39.21
CA ALA A 1013 7.76 -13.00 -37.80
C ALA A 1013 6.40 -13.13 -37.11
N ASN A 1014 5.50 -12.16 -37.31
CA ASN A 1014 4.12 -12.13 -36.80
C ASN A 1014 4.00 -12.59 -35.33
N ARG A 1015 4.66 -11.87 -34.42
CA ARG A 1015 4.80 -12.30 -33.01
C ARG A 1015 4.01 -11.42 -32.04
N PHE A 1016 3.64 -12.02 -30.91
CA PHE A 1016 3.04 -11.35 -29.76
C PHE A 1016 3.84 -11.62 -28.48
N MET A 1017 3.86 -10.65 -27.57
CA MET A 1017 4.41 -10.75 -26.22
C MET A 1017 3.47 -10.05 -25.24
N ALA A 1018 3.04 -10.76 -24.19
CA ALA A 1018 2.04 -10.29 -23.21
C ALA A 1018 2.64 -9.43 -22.08
N PHE A 1019 3.97 -9.40 -21.96
CA PHE A 1019 4.74 -8.58 -21.03
C PHE A 1019 6.07 -8.23 -21.71
N HIS A 1020 6.18 -7.02 -22.25
CA HIS A 1020 7.40 -6.51 -22.89
C HIS A 1020 7.92 -5.33 -22.08
N ASP A 1021 9.19 -5.38 -21.68
CA ASP A 1021 9.82 -4.42 -20.76
C ASP A 1021 10.92 -3.57 -21.43
N ASN A 1022 11.18 -3.75 -22.72
CA ASN A 1022 12.36 -3.19 -23.41
C ASN A 1022 12.12 -1.77 -23.97
N ASN A 1023 11.52 -0.90 -23.16
CA ASN A 1023 11.01 0.41 -23.57
C ASN A 1023 11.60 1.55 -22.74
N ASP A 1024 11.44 2.79 -23.21
CA ASP A 1024 11.61 4.01 -22.41
C ASP A 1024 10.24 4.67 -22.14
N PRO A 1025 10.04 5.33 -20.97
CA PRO A 1025 8.82 6.10 -20.69
C PRO A 1025 8.46 7.19 -21.70
N TYR A 1026 9.44 7.76 -22.44
CA TYR A 1026 9.14 8.80 -23.44
C TYR A 1026 8.48 8.28 -24.72
N PHE A 1027 8.42 6.97 -24.99
CA PHE A 1027 7.82 6.44 -26.23
C PHE A 1027 6.36 6.87 -26.38
N GLY A 1028 5.93 7.23 -27.59
CA GLY A 1028 4.51 7.46 -27.88
C GLY A 1028 3.84 6.17 -28.34
N MET A 1029 2.85 5.65 -27.61
CA MET A 1029 2.14 4.41 -27.94
C MET A 1029 0.70 4.42 -27.42
N ASN A 1030 -0.19 3.56 -27.94
CA ASN A 1030 -1.59 3.55 -27.51
C ASN A 1030 -1.80 3.15 -26.04
N CYS A 1031 -2.93 3.59 -25.50
CA CYS A 1031 -3.53 3.07 -24.27
C CYS A 1031 -4.86 2.35 -24.61
N ARG A 1032 -5.16 1.25 -23.91
CA ARG A 1032 -6.48 0.59 -23.89
C ARG A 1032 -6.86 0.36 -22.45
N CYS A 1033 -8.05 0.82 -22.07
CA CYS A 1033 -8.47 0.80 -20.69
C CYS A 1033 -9.16 -0.52 -20.32
N VAL A 1034 -9.18 -0.81 -19.03
CA VAL A 1034 -9.96 -1.88 -18.42
C VAL A 1034 -11.01 -1.30 -17.47
N LYS A 1035 -12.11 -2.03 -17.33
CA LYS A 1035 -13.25 -1.59 -16.52
C LYS A 1035 -12.84 -1.54 -15.05
N ILE A 1036 -13.08 -0.41 -14.39
CA ILE A 1036 -12.95 -0.32 -12.94
C ILE A 1036 -14.12 -1.10 -12.32
N LYS A 1037 -13.80 -2.01 -11.41
CA LYS A 1037 -14.75 -2.67 -10.52
C LYS A 1037 -14.58 -2.08 -9.12
N TYR A 1038 -15.61 -2.22 -8.30
CA TYR A 1038 -15.61 -1.74 -6.93
C TYR A 1038 -16.03 -2.86 -5.99
N ASP A 1039 -15.46 -2.87 -4.78
CA ASP A 1039 -15.83 -3.81 -3.74
C ASP A 1039 -17.16 -3.42 -3.06
N GLN A 1040 -17.52 -4.08 -1.95
CA GLN A 1040 -18.75 -3.80 -1.21
C GLN A 1040 -18.72 -2.48 -0.41
N ASN A 1041 -17.53 -1.87 -0.25
CA ASN A 1041 -17.32 -0.62 0.47
C ASN A 1041 -17.25 0.58 -0.50
N GLY A 1042 -16.93 0.33 -1.78
CA GLY A 1042 -16.75 1.35 -2.82
C GLY A 1042 -15.30 1.56 -3.23
N ASN A 1043 -14.36 0.75 -2.74
CA ASN A 1043 -12.95 0.79 -3.08
C ASN A 1043 -12.69 0.17 -4.46
N GLU A 1044 -11.68 0.61 -5.21
CA GLU A 1044 -11.36 0.02 -6.52
C GLU A 1044 -10.79 -1.40 -6.37
N GLU A 1045 -11.31 -2.39 -7.10
CA GLU A 1045 -10.64 -3.69 -7.20
C GLU A 1045 -9.36 -3.59 -8.05
N GLY A 1046 -8.28 -4.20 -7.57
CA GLY A 1046 -7.04 -4.37 -8.31
C GLY A 1046 -7.10 -5.53 -9.33
N PRO A 1047 -5.94 -5.95 -9.88
CA PRO A 1047 -5.88 -7.00 -10.90
C PRO A 1047 -6.23 -8.41 -10.39
N ILE A 1048 -6.09 -8.65 -9.07
CA ILE A 1048 -6.33 -9.95 -8.44
C ILE A 1048 -7.83 -10.08 -8.10
N PRO A 1049 -8.58 -11.05 -8.67
CA PRO A 1049 -10.01 -11.16 -8.36
C PRO A 1049 -10.25 -11.62 -6.92
N ALA A 1050 -10.98 -10.81 -6.13
CA ALA A 1050 -11.36 -11.15 -4.76
C ALA A 1050 -12.35 -12.34 -4.72
N ILE A 1051 -13.32 -12.34 -5.64
CA ILE A 1051 -14.32 -13.39 -5.79
C ILE A 1051 -13.71 -14.58 -6.57
N PRO A 1052 -13.90 -15.84 -6.13
CA PRO A 1052 -13.48 -17.02 -6.88
C PRO A 1052 -14.08 -17.06 -8.30
N VAL A 1053 -13.22 -17.25 -9.30
CA VAL A 1053 -13.63 -17.29 -10.71
C VAL A 1053 -14.25 -18.65 -11.04
N THR A 1054 -15.50 -18.64 -11.52
CA THR A 1054 -16.27 -19.86 -11.81
C THR A 1054 -16.65 -19.99 -13.29
N SER A 1055 -16.80 -21.23 -13.74
CA SER A 1055 -17.17 -21.55 -15.13
C SER A 1055 -18.58 -21.06 -15.44
N GLY A 1056 -18.75 -20.32 -16.53
CA GLY A 1056 -20.02 -19.72 -16.94
C GLY A 1056 -20.17 -18.22 -16.61
N SER A 1057 -19.28 -17.64 -15.79
CA SER A 1057 -19.33 -16.21 -15.42
C SER A 1057 -18.99 -15.20 -16.54
N ASN A 1058 -19.09 -15.60 -17.82
CA ASN A 1058 -18.85 -14.74 -18.99
C ASN A 1058 -20.14 -14.25 -19.66
N VAL A 1059 -21.31 -14.61 -19.11
CA VAL A 1059 -22.60 -14.04 -19.52
C VAL A 1059 -22.64 -12.58 -19.07
N LYS A 1060 -22.63 -11.63 -20.01
CA LYS A 1060 -23.08 -10.25 -19.77
C LYS A 1060 -24.50 -10.33 -19.20
N ALA A 1061 -24.76 -9.72 -18.04
CA ALA A 1061 -26.12 -9.52 -17.58
C ALA A 1061 -26.88 -8.70 -18.65
N SER A 1062 -28.03 -9.20 -19.12
CA SER A 1062 -28.77 -8.56 -20.22
C SER A 1062 -29.33 -7.18 -19.88
N ASN A 1063 -29.37 -6.85 -18.59
CA ASN A 1063 -30.01 -5.67 -18.04
C ASN A 1063 -28.92 -4.69 -17.58
N VAL A 1064 -28.41 -3.88 -18.50
CA VAL A 1064 -27.53 -2.73 -18.16
C VAL A 1064 -28.43 -1.56 -17.74
N PHE A 1065 -28.28 -1.11 -16.50
CA PHE A 1065 -29.09 -0.03 -15.94
C PHE A 1065 -28.64 1.35 -16.42
N THR A 1066 -29.60 2.24 -16.67
CA THR A 1066 -29.34 3.63 -17.07
C THR A 1066 -28.76 4.44 -15.90
N LYS A 1067 -28.17 5.63 -16.17
CA LYS A 1067 -27.72 6.53 -15.08
C LYS A 1067 -28.89 6.95 -14.18
N ASP A 1068 -30.12 7.03 -14.71
CA ASP A 1068 -31.32 7.33 -13.93
C ASP A 1068 -31.71 6.15 -13.03
N ASP A 1069 -31.73 4.91 -13.54
CA ASP A 1069 -31.96 3.70 -12.73
C ASP A 1069 -30.92 3.54 -11.62
N ILE A 1070 -29.66 3.89 -11.88
CA ILE A 1070 -28.58 3.89 -10.89
C ILE A 1070 -28.86 4.96 -9.82
N SER A 1071 -29.32 6.16 -10.21
CA SER A 1071 -29.70 7.21 -9.26
C SER A 1071 -30.90 6.81 -8.37
N VAL A 1072 -31.83 5.99 -8.90
CA VAL A 1072 -32.94 5.40 -8.17
C VAL A 1072 -32.44 4.32 -7.20
N LYS A 1073 -31.63 3.36 -7.67
CA LYS A 1073 -31.07 2.30 -6.82
C LYS A 1073 -30.19 2.82 -5.68
N ILE A 1074 -29.44 3.91 -5.88
CA ILE A 1074 -28.68 4.58 -4.81
C ILE A 1074 -29.60 5.13 -3.70
N LYS A 1075 -30.84 5.52 -4.02
CA LYS A 1075 -31.86 5.87 -3.02
C LYS A 1075 -32.50 4.64 -2.39
N GLU A 1076 -32.82 3.61 -3.18
CA GLU A 1076 -33.40 2.35 -2.66
C GLU A 1076 -32.46 1.58 -1.72
N ASN A 1077 -31.15 1.68 -1.88
CA ASN A 1077 -30.15 1.02 -1.02
C ASN A 1077 -30.12 1.53 0.44
N LYS A 1078 -31.04 2.42 0.85
CA LYS A 1078 -31.31 2.77 2.27
C LYS A 1078 -32.43 1.95 2.92
N ILE A 1079 -33.02 0.98 2.21
CA ILE A 1079 -34.04 0.07 2.76
C ILE A 1079 -33.36 -1.02 3.62
N THR A 1080 -33.83 -1.16 4.86
CA THR A 1080 -33.36 -2.18 5.82
C THR A 1080 -34.53 -2.96 6.40
N LEU A 1081 -34.37 -4.27 6.57
CA LEU A 1081 -35.39 -5.17 7.14
C LEU A 1081 -34.93 -5.74 8.49
N PHE A 1082 -35.82 -5.76 9.48
CA PHE A 1082 -35.50 -6.13 10.87
C PHE A 1082 -36.74 -6.70 11.60
N PRO A 1083 -36.61 -7.45 12.71
CA PRO A 1083 -35.38 -8.08 13.19
C PRO A 1083 -34.89 -9.15 12.21
N ASN A 1084 -33.58 -9.37 12.17
CA ASN A 1084 -32.95 -10.42 11.37
C ASN A 1084 -31.87 -11.10 12.25
N PRO A 1085 -32.06 -12.36 12.70
CA PRO A 1085 -33.13 -13.28 12.34
C PRO A 1085 -34.54 -12.86 12.80
N VAL A 1086 -35.55 -13.17 11.98
CA VAL A 1086 -36.97 -12.89 12.22
C VAL A 1086 -37.68 -14.10 12.85
N GLN A 1087 -38.66 -13.86 13.71
CA GLN A 1087 -39.62 -14.88 14.18
C GLN A 1087 -40.94 -14.77 13.41
N ASN A 1088 -41.80 -13.80 13.75
CA ASN A 1088 -43.14 -13.69 13.18
C ASN A 1088 -43.35 -12.39 12.39
N LEU A 1089 -42.97 -11.23 12.93
CA LEU A 1089 -43.15 -9.95 12.25
C LEU A 1089 -41.83 -9.45 11.67
N LEU A 1090 -41.84 -9.08 10.40
CA LEU A 1090 -40.74 -8.44 9.68
C LEU A 1090 -41.11 -6.96 9.43
N TYR A 1091 -40.24 -6.06 9.83
CA TYR A 1091 -40.39 -4.61 9.70
C TYR A 1091 -39.49 -4.07 8.59
N ILE A 1092 -39.89 -2.95 8.00
CA ILE A 1092 -39.10 -2.18 7.02
C ILE A 1092 -38.75 -0.80 7.58
N LYS A 1093 -37.51 -0.36 7.34
CA LYS A 1093 -37.05 1.01 7.58
C LYS A 1093 -36.42 1.53 6.29
N ALA A 1094 -36.95 2.65 5.79
CA ALA A 1094 -36.48 3.34 4.61
C ALA A 1094 -36.50 4.87 4.85
N THR A 1095 -35.99 5.65 3.90
CA THR A 1095 -35.97 7.12 3.97
C THR A 1095 -37.16 7.81 3.32
N ASP A 1096 -37.98 7.07 2.56
CA ASP A 1096 -39.00 7.63 1.68
C ASP A 1096 -40.39 7.18 2.17
N ASP A 1097 -41.34 8.11 2.26
CA ASP A 1097 -42.71 7.80 2.66
C ASP A 1097 -43.54 7.34 1.44
N LYS A 1098 -43.57 6.03 1.21
CA LYS A 1098 -44.24 5.39 0.06
C LYS A 1098 -44.63 3.94 0.35
N ASP A 1099 -45.47 3.37 -0.50
CA ASP A 1099 -45.84 1.95 -0.45
C ASP A 1099 -44.65 1.02 -0.74
N TYR A 1100 -44.53 -0.04 0.07
CA TYR A 1100 -43.51 -1.09 -0.08
C TYR A 1100 -44.14 -2.48 -0.23
N TYR A 1101 -44.16 -2.97 -1.47
CA TYR A 1101 -44.53 -4.34 -1.84
C TYR A 1101 -43.32 -5.26 -1.74
N TYR A 1102 -43.54 -6.57 -1.53
CA TYR A 1102 -42.45 -7.54 -1.37
C TYR A 1102 -42.73 -8.90 -2.02
N GLN A 1103 -41.64 -9.61 -2.31
CA GLN A 1103 -41.58 -11.01 -2.75
C GLN A 1103 -40.49 -11.70 -1.93
N ILE A 1104 -40.81 -12.82 -1.29
CA ILE A 1104 -39.88 -13.64 -0.50
C ILE A 1104 -39.58 -14.91 -1.29
N TYR A 1105 -38.30 -15.18 -1.53
CA TYR A 1105 -37.80 -16.34 -2.23
C TYR A 1105 -37.02 -17.27 -1.28
N SER A 1106 -37.11 -18.58 -1.49
CA SER A 1106 -36.25 -19.57 -0.83
C SER A 1106 -34.78 -19.40 -1.24
N ALA A 1107 -33.87 -20.03 -0.50
CA ALA A 1107 -32.46 -20.18 -0.90
C ALA A 1107 -32.25 -20.92 -2.25
N THR A 1108 -33.29 -21.57 -2.80
CA THR A 1108 -33.30 -22.21 -4.13
C THR A 1108 -33.95 -21.35 -5.22
N GLY A 1109 -34.36 -20.10 -4.92
CA GLY A 1109 -34.96 -19.17 -5.88
C GLY A 1109 -36.46 -19.36 -6.13
N GLN A 1110 -37.15 -20.22 -5.37
CA GLN A 1110 -38.59 -20.39 -5.47
C GLN A 1110 -39.32 -19.28 -4.69
N LEU A 1111 -40.30 -18.62 -5.31
CA LEU A 1111 -41.17 -17.65 -4.62
C LEU A 1111 -42.04 -18.40 -3.58
N VAL A 1112 -41.96 -17.98 -2.31
CA VAL A 1112 -42.69 -18.61 -1.19
C VAL A 1112 -43.73 -17.69 -0.54
N LYS A 1113 -43.60 -16.37 -0.65
CA LYS A 1113 -44.61 -15.40 -0.19
C LYS A 1113 -44.49 -14.09 -0.98
N ALA A 1114 -45.58 -13.34 -1.11
CA ALA A 1114 -45.58 -11.97 -1.60
C ALA A 1114 -46.66 -11.15 -0.87
N GLY A 1115 -46.56 -9.82 -0.89
CA GLY A 1115 -47.52 -8.94 -0.23
C GLY A 1115 -47.07 -7.48 -0.19
N LYS A 1116 -47.61 -6.73 0.80
CA LYS A 1116 -47.25 -5.35 1.13
C LYS A 1116 -46.85 -5.25 2.61
N PHE A 1117 -45.96 -4.31 2.92
CA PHE A 1117 -45.72 -3.86 4.29
C PHE A 1117 -46.83 -2.87 4.68
N GLU A 1118 -47.71 -3.28 5.60
CA GLU A 1118 -48.74 -2.42 6.17
C GLU A 1118 -48.21 -1.81 7.47
N ASN A 1119 -48.34 -0.50 7.64
CA ASN A 1119 -47.78 0.23 8.80
C ASN A 1119 -46.30 -0.10 9.08
N ASN A 1120 -45.49 -0.23 8.02
CA ASN A 1120 -44.07 -0.63 8.05
C ASN A 1120 -43.77 -2.05 8.59
N PHE A 1121 -44.74 -2.97 8.64
CA PHE A 1121 -44.48 -4.38 8.95
C PHE A 1121 -45.27 -5.37 8.09
N THR A 1122 -44.87 -6.65 8.14
CA THR A 1122 -45.62 -7.76 7.55
C THR A 1122 -45.40 -9.05 8.35
N ASP A 1123 -46.36 -9.97 8.28
CA ASP A 1123 -46.29 -11.26 8.96
C ASP A 1123 -45.57 -12.30 8.08
N VAL A 1124 -44.57 -12.96 8.63
CA VAL A 1124 -43.77 -14.04 8.02
C VAL A 1124 -43.76 -15.33 8.87
N SER A 1125 -44.66 -15.44 9.86
CA SER A 1125 -44.84 -16.62 10.73
C SER A 1125 -44.98 -17.94 9.95
N GLY A 1126 -45.71 -17.91 8.83
CA GLY A 1126 -45.91 -19.05 7.93
C GLY A 1126 -44.70 -19.50 7.10
N LEU A 1127 -43.51 -18.90 7.28
CA LEU A 1127 -42.26 -19.43 6.72
C LEU A 1127 -41.63 -20.47 7.68
N VAL A 1128 -41.10 -21.55 7.13
CA VAL A 1128 -40.30 -22.52 7.90
C VAL A 1128 -38.92 -21.94 8.24
N SER A 1129 -38.27 -22.44 9.29
CA SER A 1129 -36.93 -21.99 9.70
C SER A 1129 -35.92 -22.16 8.56
N GLY A 1130 -35.17 -21.10 8.21
CA GLY A 1130 -34.30 -21.12 7.03
C GLY A 1130 -33.84 -19.75 6.52
N VAL A 1131 -33.12 -19.75 5.41
CA VAL A 1131 -32.64 -18.54 4.73
C VAL A 1131 -33.55 -18.18 3.56
N TYR A 1132 -33.95 -16.91 3.49
CA TYR A 1132 -34.78 -16.36 2.44
C TYR A 1132 -34.20 -15.06 1.86
N LEU A 1133 -34.58 -14.75 0.63
CA LEU A 1133 -34.24 -13.50 -0.06
C LEU A 1133 -35.51 -12.67 -0.24
N VAL A 1134 -35.57 -11.48 0.34
CA VAL A 1134 -36.71 -10.55 0.23
C VAL A 1134 -36.40 -9.49 -0.82
N ARG A 1135 -37.15 -9.49 -1.91
CA ARG A 1135 -37.15 -8.48 -2.95
C ARG A 1135 -38.24 -7.44 -2.64
N ILE A 1136 -37.90 -6.15 -2.67
CA ILE A 1136 -38.84 -5.04 -2.38
C ILE A 1136 -39.16 -4.30 -3.68
N ASN A 1137 -40.42 -3.95 -3.94
CA ASN A 1137 -40.89 -3.17 -5.10
C ASN A 1137 -40.34 -3.63 -6.47
N ASN A 1138 -40.09 -4.94 -6.64
CA ASN A 1138 -39.40 -5.52 -7.80
C ASN A 1138 -37.96 -4.99 -8.07
N SER A 1139 -37.35 -4.27 -7.12
CA SER A 1139 -35.94 -3.88 -7.16
C SER A 1139 -35.01 -5.09 -7.32
N GLU A 1140 -33.77 -4.89 -7.73
CA GLU A 1140 -32.78 -5.98 -7.82
C GLU A 1140 -32.08 -6.25 -6.49
N THR A 1141 -32.05 -5.28 -5.57
CA THR A 1141 -31.45 -5.46 -4.25
C THR A 1141 -32.33 -6.40 -3.41
N VAL A 1142 -31.86 -7.62 -3.19
CA VAL A 1142 -32.53 -8.63 -2.36
C VAL A 1142 -31.96 -8.68 -0.94
N VAL A 1143 -32.80 -8.41 0.04
CA VAL A 1143 -32.43 -8.42 1.46
C VAL A 1143 -32.51 -9.85 2.01
N LYS A 1144 -31.36 -10.42 2.37
CA LYS A 1144 -31.29 -11.75 2.99
C LYS A 1144 -31.86 -11.71 4.42
N ILE A 1145 -32.92 -12.49 4.68
CA ILE A 1145 -33.46 -12.71 6.03
C ILE A 1145 -33.21 -14.16 6.47
N VAL A 1146 -33.09 -14.36 7.78
CA VAL A 1146 -33.07 -15.68 8.42
C VAL A 1146 -34.33 -15.85 9.26
N LYS A 1147 -35.17 -16.82 8.92
CA LYS A 1147 -36.33 -17.22 9.73
C LYS A 1147 -35.87 -18.16 10.83
N LYS A 1148 -36.15 -17.81 12.09
CA LYS A 1148 -36.14 -18.73 13.24
C LYS A 1148 -37.38 -19.62 13.20
#